data_AF-A0A535VRS3-F1
#
_entry.id   AF-A0A535VRS3-F1
#
_cell.length_a   1.000
_cell.length_b   1.000
_cell.length_c   1.000
_cell.angle_alpha   90.00
_cell.angle_beta   90.00
_cell.angle_gamma   90.00
#
_symmetry.space_group_name_H-M   'P 1'
#
loop_
_entity.id
_entity.type
_entity.pdbx_description
1 polymer ?
#
loop_
_entity_poly.entity_id
_entity_poly.type
_entity_poly.pdbx_seq_one_letter_code
_entity_poly.pdbx_strand_id
1 'polypeptide(L)'
;MQVVFLGGASGVGASCLAVQIADQWVVVDAGVRVDRKADPLPDLALLEGKDVRAIFVTHAHADHIGALPLVHQAFPTAPIYASRATGLLMEVMLSDALKIMNKRAMEEMELPLYPEGLVAGMLNYLRPLPIGESLTFPELPGVTVQASRAGHIAGAVSLGFTASDGSIVVSGDISITPQRTVQGALPPPITRPDLLVLESTYGMRLHPNRQAEELRLAQAVAEGIARGGHTLIPCFALGRGQELLLLLQAAQDKGQIPEFPIYVDGLVRRVCSTYLLLPEALSPTLQRQIRKGYTPFTGRTVTFVRDERERERILAGPPACIISSSGMLTGGPSAWYAARLAPREDASILITGYQDEESPGRRLLDLAEQKKNTLDMGGQTVQVFCHVAKYNLSAHADGGELAAYATALQPKRIALVHGDEEARAALRTRLEGMDVLLPRDGMTVEKHDKRGATRSTSSSPSAHVLDTLPTGIGGGVPFDSTHVEELWRAVATIPTMRIVTARELAIAWYGGRVEATEEYTRRVLDILDEDYEQRYFVRQHALAEAYRVRGQSEEQPGDFISDLVDHILLLSVSSGSTKPVLCRAIEPGAAVRVQFPRGVSYERTRFPFSAILELIGPSPSAQSSYETGSASSIAVYLADLVRNARRIRRMLSAHELARQCQEEASYTLVEMCMLAGVSPQSLEDRLAVAKLMLKHPHIFMQKRPFLEGEGLVLYGLAPSWEEALAEPEEVERPDQHWILSVVEQYLGNPPDLYRRSIDPETGDVTLSFHFPAVASTKYAAAIDAAAEETGVSITISPHTHQGILTDVARRLIPAGLTAKGKPSIYVDQQLVQISCEGEATPEAIQQAQERFTEQTGWYLGITLEQPNQPRGTYWSAGSANRKEQNEAISIARKTLAGVDGLYKIGVDGATGTLLLRFYFPDAVQSRITEQLKTIEEKTGWGIRIYPTVHQEELVATVRRLLPEGLFIDGSPSIYHDRRTVALTCTGTTSREAIEEAQRQFNEKTGWQLDISVPPGETMSAPASERALSQDDVLTIVHDVFGDTDDLNRVGIDVAKELIVLRFYFPDVAQVQYIEEILELEARTGWQVEVHPGANQDALQSEVRSLVPAGIELVGALSLYHQERRIVATYQGLWDERARKVAQMAFQEKTGWALELKGNT
;
A
#
# COMPACT_ATOMS: atom_id res chain seq x y z
N MET A 1 21.56 36.52 6.72
CA MET A 1 20.28 36.28 6.02
C MET A 1 19.39 37.51 6.08
N GLN A 2 18.94 37.99 4.92
CA GLN A 2 18.04 39.15 4.73
C GLN A 2 16.91 38.76 3.77
N VAL A 3 15.69 39.24 3.99
CA VAL A 3 14.51 38.95 3.15
C VAL A 3 13.81 40.24 2.77
N VAL A 4 13.56 40.44 1.48
CA VAL A 4 12.92 41.64 0.92
C VAL A 4 11.64 41.24 0.19
N PHE A 5 10.51 41.81 0.61
CA PHE A 5 9.21 41.54 0.02
C PHE A 5 8.95 42.52 -1.13
N LEU A 6 9.09 42.07 -2.38
CA LEU A 6 9.00 42.92 -3.57
C LEU A 6 7.55 43.12 -4.04
N GLY A 7 6.69 42.13 -3.76
CA GLY A 7 5.27 42.17 -4.09
C GLY A 7 4.50 41.01 -3.47
N GLY A 8 3.18 41.15 -3.41
CA GLY A 8 2.29 40.13 -2.84
C GLY A 8 2.35 39.99 -1.31
N ALA A 9 2.99 40.92 -0.58
CA ALA A 9 3.08 40.84 0.88
C ALA A 9 1.84 41.41 1.57
N SER A 10 1.23 42.45 1.01
CA SER A 10 0.07 43.14 1.57
C SER A 10 -1.26 42.86 0.86
N GLY A 11 -1.25 41.98 -0.15
CA GLY A 11 -2.43 41.60 -0.92
C GLY A 11 -2.16 40.40 -1.82
N VAL A 12 -3.17 39.96 -2.54
CA VAL A 12 -3.07 38.86 -3.52
C VAL A 12 -2.52 39.39 -4.85
N GLY A 13 -1.67 38.61 -5.52
CA GLY A 13 -1.06 39.00 -6.80
C GLY A 13 0.31 39.68 -6.69
N ALA A 14 1.05 39.66 -7.81
CA ALA A 14 2.44 40.12 -7.91
C ALA A 14 3.38 39.53 -6.84
N SER A 15 3.19 38.26 -6.49
CA SER A 15 4.05 37.55 -5.54
C SER A 15 5.49 37.59 -6.04
N CYS A 16 6.38 38.18 -5.24
CA CYS A 16 7.80 38.25 -5.54
C CYS A 16 8.59 38.49 -4.25
N LEU A 17 9.55 37.61 -3.98
CA LEU A 17 10.37 37.62 -2.78
C LEU A 17 11.85 37.58 -3.16
N ALA A 18 12.68 38.43 -2.56
CA ALA A 18 14.13 38.30 -2.65
C ALA A 18 14.72 37.88 -1.32
N VAL A 19 15.59 36.88 -1.34
CA VAL A 19 16.24 36.32 -0.16
C VAL A 19 17.75 36.42 -0.37
N GLN A 20 18.43 37.08 0.56
CA GLN A 20 19.88 37.01 0.68
C GLN A 20 20.24 35.94 1.70
N ILE A 21 20.91 34.89 1.26
CA ILE A 21 21.34 33.74 2.07
C ILE A 21 22.76 33.34 1.65
N ALA A 22 23.64 33.03 2.60
CA ALA A 22 25.07 32.83 2.34
C ALA A 22 25.70 33.95 1.47
N ASP A 23 25.34 35.21 1.77
CA ASP A 23 25.73 36.42 1.03
C ASP A 23 25.30 36.50 -0.44
N GLN A 24 24.41 35.60 -0.87
CA GLN A 24 23.96 35.48 -2.27
C GLN A 24 22.47 35.78 -2.37
N TRP A 25 22.06 36.44 -3.46
CA TRP A 25 20.67 36.78 -3.70
C TRP A 25 19.95 35.73 -4.55
N VAL A 26 18.81 35.27 -4.07
CA VAL A 26 17.86 34.46 -4.83
C VAL A 26 16.52 35.17 -4.89
N VAL A 27 15.80 34.98 -5.99
CA VAL A 27 14.41 35.46 -6.14
C VAL A 27 13.48 34.25 -6.12
N VAL A 28 12.37 34.36 -5.39
CA VAL A 28 11.31 33.36 -5.36
C VAL A 28 10.03 34.01 -5.90
N ASP A 29 9.54 33.45 -7.01
CA ASP A 29 8.42 33.93 -7.81
C ASP A 29 8.55 35.36 -8.35
N ALA A 30 7.79 35.65 -9.41
CA ALA A 30 7.65 36.98 -10.00
C ALA A 30 6.32 37.07 -10.75
N GLY A 31 5.27 37.44 -10.03
CA GLY A 31 3.90 37.50 -10.53
C GLY A 31 3.42 38.82 -11.11
N VAL A 32 2.16 38.85 -11.56
CA VAL A 32 1.41 40.08 -11.84
C VAL A 32 0.13 40.19 -10.99
N ARG A 33 -0.31 41.41 -10.67
CA ARG A 33 -1.66 41.64 -10.13
C ARG A 33 -2.68 41.68 -11.25
N VAL A 34 -3.90 41.21 -10.95
CA VAL A 34 -5.03 41.27 -11.89
C VAL A 34 -5.83 42.57 -11.73
N ASP A 35 -5.77 43.20 -10.54
CA ASP A 35 -6.40 44.49 -10.25
C ASP A 35 -5.74 45.61 -11.07
N ARG A 36 -6.57 46.44 -11.70
CA ARG A 36 -6.17 47.55 -12.59
C ARG A 36 -5.93 48.88 -11.85
N LYS A 37 -6.27 48.98 -10.56
CA LYS A 37 -6.10 50.21 -9.76
C LYS A 37 -4.70 50.36 -9.16
N ALA A 38 -4.01 49.25 -8.90
CA ALA A 38 -2.66 49.20 -8.38
C ALA A 38 -1.64 48.93 -9.50
N ASP A 39 -0.36 49.15 -9.20
CA ASP A 39 0.72 48.73 -10.11
C ASP A 39 0.63 47.20 -10.30
N PRO A 40 0.52 46.70 -11.55
CA PRO A 40 0.42 45.28 -11.81
C PRO A 40 1.72 44.52 -11.51
N LEU A 41 2.85 45.22 -11.37
CA LEU A 41 4.17 44.61 -11.21
C LEU A 41 4.67 44.64 -9.75
N PRO A 42 5.52 43.69 -9.36
CA PRO A 42 6.32 43.84 -8.15
C PRO A 42 7.35 44.98 -8.31
N ASP A 43 7.82 45.53 -7.19
CA ASP A 43 8.82 46.61 -7.19
C ASP A 43 10.22 46.07 -7.53
N LEU A 44 10.45 45.79 -8.81
CA LEU A 44 11.71 45.23 -9.32
C LEU A 44 12.89 46.20 -9.16
N ALA A 45 12.66 47.50 -8.95
CA ALA A 45 13.72 48.47 -8.73
C ALA A 45 14.52 48.15 -7.44
N LEU A 46 13.89 47.49 -6.46
CA LEU A 46 14.57 47.02 -5.25
C LEU A 46 15.56 45.86 -5.50
N LEU A 47 15.61 45.32 -6.73
CA LEU A 47 16.64 44.36 -7.14
C LEU A 47 17.84 45.03 -7.83
N GLU A 48 17.77 46.33 -8.14
CA GLU A 48 18.88 47.03 -8.77
C GLU A 48 20.16 46.95 -7.92
N GLY A 49 21.28 46.59 -8.56
CA GLY A 49 22.57 46.42 -7.90
C GLY A 49 22.73 45.14 -7.06
N LYS A 50 21.71 44.28 -6.98
CA LYS A 50 21.81 42.96 -6.35
C LYS A 50 22.26 41.91 -7.37
N ASP A 51 23.21 41.07 -6.99
CA ASP A 51 23.70 39.95 -7.81
C ASP A 51 22.80 38.72 -7.61
N VAL A 52 21.68 38.68 -8.34
CA VAL A 52 20.72 37.56 -8.30
C VAL A 52 21.34 36.33 -8.98
N ARG A 53 21.62 35.31 -8.19
CA ARG A 53 22.30 34.08 -8.61
C ARG A 53 21.37 33.02 -9.17
N ALA A 54 20.13 32.98 -8.71
CA ALA A 54 19.13 32.03 -9.17
C ALA A 54 17.72 32.54 -8.89
N ILE A 55 16.77 32.08 -9.70
CA ILE A 55 15.34 32.35 -9.54
C ILE A 55 14.63 31.02 -9.30
N PHE A 56 13.77 30.93 -8.30
CA PHE A 56 12.97 29.73 -8.01
C PHE A 56 11.50 30.05 -8.20
N VAL A 57 10.76 29.12 -8.81
CA VAL A 57 9.33 29.27 -9.05
C VAL A 57 8.55 28.20 -8.32
N THR A 58 7.59 28.62 -7.49
CA THR A 58 6.75 27.74 -6.70
C THR A 58 5.72 27.02 -7.59
N HIS A 59 5.02 27.75 -8.44
CA HIS A 59 3.99 27.21 -9.33
C HIS A 59 3.63 28.15 -10.50
N ALA A 60 2.80 27.67 -11.43
CA ALA A 60 2.59 28.31 -12.73
C ALA A 60 1.39 29.27 -12.83
N HIS A 61 0.83 29.77 -11.72
CA HIS A 61 -0.21 30.79 -11.82
C HIS A 61 0.37 32.18 -12.12
N ALA A 62 -0.42 33.03 -12.78
CA ALA A 62 0.06 34.30 -13.34
C ALA A 62 0.52 35.30 -12.26
N ASP A 63 -0.07 35.23 -11.08
CA ASP A 63 0.32 35.91 -9.84
C ASP A 63 1.63 35.43 -9.23
N HIS A 64 2.27 34.39 -9.81
CA HIS A 64 3.59 33.90 -9.42
C HIS A 64 4.61 33.87 -10.59
N ILE A 65 4.16 33.86 -11.85
CA ILE A 65 5.06 33.81 -13.03
C ILE A 65 4.93 34.99 -13.99
N GLY A 66 3.90 35.83 -13.84
CA GLY A 66 3.53 36.80 -14.86
C GLY A 66 4.58 37.89 -15.12
N ALA A 67 5.38 38.28 -14.12
CA ALA A 67 6.47 39.25 -14.27
C ALA A 67 7.84 38.58 -14.44
N LEU A 68 7.91 37.25 -14.45
CA LEU A 68 9.14 36.49 -14.60
C LEU A 68 9.94 36.86 -15.87
N PRO A 69 9.31 37.13 -17.04
CA PRO A 69 10.05 37.60 -18.22
C PRO A 69 10.82 38.92 -17.96
N LEU A 70 10.27 39.83 -17.16
CA LEU A 70 10.91 41.10 -16.81
C LEU A 70 12.09 40.88 -15.85
N VAL A 71 11.93 39.97 -14.89
CA VAL A 71 13.04 39.57 -14.00
C VAL A 71 14.17 38.93 -14.80
N HIS A 72 13.85 38.05 -15.75
CA HIS A 72 14.85 37.47 -16.65
C HIS A 72 15.54 38.52 -17.52
N GLN A 73 14.83 39.55 -17.99
CA GLN A 73 15.44 40.66 -18.72
C GLN A 73 16.46 41.42 -17.87
N ALA A 74 16.17 41.63 -16.58
CA ALA A 74 17.07 42.29 -15.64
C ALA A 74 18.26 41.38 -15.26
N PHE A 75 18.04 40.06 -15.16
CA PHE A 75 19.04 39.07 -14.76
C PHE A 75 19.16 37.94 -15.80
N PRO A 76 19.71 38.23 -17.00
CA PRO A 76 19.67 37.31 -18.14
C PRO A 76 20.52 36.05 -17.97
N THR A 77 21.45 36.05 -17.01
CA THR A 77 22.33 34.90 -16.71
C THR A 77 21.83 34.03 -15.59
N ALA A 78 20.84 34.48 -14.81
CA ALA A 78 20.34 33.72 -13.66
C ALA A 78 19.49 32.53 -14.15
N PRO A 79 19.82 31.28 -13.77
CA PRO A 79 18.96 30.13 -14.05
C PRO A 79 17.63 30.25 -13.31
N ILE A 80 16.57 29.71 -13.93
CA ILE A 80 15.22 29.67 -13.37
C ILE A 80 14.89 28.23 -13.01
N TYR A 81 14.81 27.91 -11.73
CA TYR A 81 14.46 26.58 -11.23
C TYR A 81 12.96 26.48 -10.98
N ALA A 82 12.33 25.48 -11.58
CA ALA A 82 10.94 25.15 -11.34
C ALA A 82 10.75 23.63 -11.45
N SER A 83 9.71 23.09 -10.83
CA SER A 83 9.37 21.69 -11.09
C SER A 83 9.11 21.49 -12.59
N ARG A 84 9.37 20.28 -13.11
CA ARG A 84 9.13 19.95 -14.53
C ARG A 84 7.71 20.31 -14.97
N ALA A 85 6.73 20.02 -14.11
CA ALA A 85 5.33 20.33 -14.35
C ALA A 85 5.07 21.85 -14.39
N THR A 86 5.60 22.60 -13.42
CA THR A 86 5.51 24.07 -13.41
C THR A 86 6.13 24.65 -14.68
N GLY A 87 7.25 24.11 -15.16
CA GLY A 87 7.88 24.51 -16.41
C GLY A 87 7.01 24.41 -17.65
N LEU A 88 6.42 23.24 -17.90
CA LEU A 88 5.53 23.04 -19.06
C LEU A 88 4.24 23.86 -18.93
N LEU A 89 3.72 24.03 -17.72
CA LEU A 89 2.52 24.83 -17.48
C LEU A 89 2.79 26.33 -17.63
N MET A 90 3.98 26.80 -17.23
CA MET A 90 4.43 28.18 -17.40
C MET A 90 4.43 28.59 -18.87
N GLU A 91 4.92 27.75 -19.77
CA GLU A 91 4.86 28.00 -21.23
C GLU A 91 3.41 28.17 -21.70
N VAL A 92 2.49 27.29 -21.27
CA VAL A 92 1.07 27.35 -21.64
C VAL A 92 0.42 28.64 -21.15
N MET A 93 0.69 29.01 -19.90
CA MET A 93 0.10 30.17 -19.23
C MET A 93 0.64 31.50 -19.78
N LEU A 94 1.96 31.64 -19.94
CA LEU A 94 2.57 32.85 -20.50
C LEU A 94 2.22 33.04 -21.98
N SER A 95 2.11 31.95 -22.76
CA SER A 95 1.62 32.01 -24.13
C SER A 95 0.18 32.54 -24.21
N ASP A 96 -0.68 32.19 -23.25
CA ASP A 96 -2.05 32.69 -23.19
C ASP A 96 -2.09 34.16 -22.76
N ALA A 97 -1.27 34.53 -21.76
CA ALA A 97 -1.11 35.91 -21.32
C ALA A 97 -0.67 36.83 -22.48
N LEU A 98 0.32 36.42 -23.28
CA LEU A 98 0.78 37.14 -24.47
C LEU A 98 -0.35 37.34 -25.50
N LYS A 99 -1.19 36.32 -25.74
CA LYS A 99 -2.35 36.45 -26.64
C LYS A 99 -3.34 37.50 -26.13
N ILE A 100 -3.61 37.51 -24.83
CA ILE A 100 -4.51 38.48 -24.20
C ILE A 100 -3.89 39.90 -24.28
N MET A 101 -2.61 40.05 -23.93
CA MET A 101 -1.90 41.33 -24.01
C MET A 101 -1.86 41.87 -25.43
N ASN A 102 -1.54 41.05 -26.43
CA ASN A 102 -1.52 41.47 -27.83
C ASN A 102 -2.91 41.88 -28.33
N LYS A 103 -3.95 41.16 -27.90
CA LYS A 103 -5.33 41.54 -28.22
C LYS A 103 -5.67 42.91 -27.63
N ARG A 104 -5.32 43.17 -26.37
CA ARG A 104 -5.51 44.49 -25.73
C ARG A 104 -4.66 45.59 -26.37
N ALA A 105 -3.45 45.27 -26.80
CA ALA A 105 -2.62 46.22 -27.54
C ALA A 105 -3.27 46.67 -28.85
N MET A 106 -3.98 45.76 -29.52
CA MET A 106 -4.72 46.07 -30.74
C MET A 106 -6.05 46.79 -30.49
N GLU A 107 -6.81 46.36 -29.48
CA GLU A 107 -8.19 46.84 -29.23
C GLU A 107 -8.25 48.06 -28.29
N GLU A 108 -7.40 48.08 -27.26
CA GLU A 108 -7.38 49.07 -26.17
C GLU A 108 -6.15 50.00 -26.23
N MET A 109 -5.25 49.82 -27.21
CA MET A 109 -3.96 50.53 -27.34
C MET A 109 -3.06 50.43 -26.08
N GLU A 110 -3.22 49.36 -25.31
CA GLU A 110 -2.43 49.07 -24.11
C GLU A 110 -1.09 48.42 -24.50
N LEU A 111 0.05 48.97 -24.06
CA LEU A 111 1.35 48.36 -24.35
C LEU A 111 1.47 47.00 -23.62
N PRO A 112 1.85 45.91 -24.30
CA PRO A 112 2.15 44.65 -23.64
C PRO A 112 3.27 44.83 -22.61
N LEU A 113 3.18 44.14 -21.48
CA LEU A 113 4.20 44.20 -20.43
C LEU A 113 5.58 43.75 -20.96
N TYR A 114 5.60 42.77 -21.84
CA TYR A 114 6.81 42.25 -22.47
C TYR A 114 6.52 41.64 -23.84
N PRO A 115 7.53 41.59 -24.74
CA PRO A 115 7.39 40.96 -26.06
C PRO A 115 7.46 39.43 -25.97
N GLU A 116 6.91 38.75 -26.98
CA GLU A 116 6.92 37.29 -27.10
C GLU A 116 8.35 36.69 -27.09
N GLY A 117 9.30 37.37 -27.74
CA GLY A 117 10.70 36.94 -27.76
C GLY A 117 11.35 36.87 -26.39
N LEU A 118 10.91 37.69 -25.42
CA LEU A 118 11.43 37.66 -24.06
C LEU A 118 10.98 36.41 -23.30
N VAL A 119 9.73 35.98 -23.51
CA VAL A 119 9.21 34.72 -22.94
C VAL A 119 9.96 33.53 -23.53
N ALA A 120 10.15 33.50 -24.85
CA ALA A 120 10.89 32.42 -25.51
C ALA A 120 12.35 32.36 -25.03
N GLY A 121 13.02 33.51 -24.87
CA GLY A 121 14.37 33.59 -24.31
C GLY A 121 14.44 33.08 -22.87
N MET A 122 13.53 33.53 -22.02
CA MET A 122 13.42 33.12 -20.62
C MET A 122 13.26 31.60 -20.46
N LEU A 123 12.40 30.96 -21.27
CA LEU A 123 12.16 29.53 -21.19
C LEU A 123 13.43 28.69 -21.45
N ASN A 124 14.44 29.21 -22.15
CA ASN A 124 15.73 28.51 -22.36
C ASN A 124 16.59 28.45 -21.09
N TYR A 125 16.34 29.32 -20.11
CA TYR A 125 17.03 29.35 -18.82
C TYR A 125 16.31 28.56 -17.74
N LEU A 126 15.17 27.95 -18.08
CA LEU A 126 14.45 27.07 -17.18
C LEU A 126 15.26 25.79 -16.92
N ARG A 127 15.37 25.40 -15.65
CA ARG A 127 16.04 24.20 -15.17
C ARG A 127 15.07 23.42 -14.27
N PRO A 128 14.99 22.08 -14.42
CA PRO A 128 14.10 21.29 -13.59
C PRO A 128 14.60 21.28 -12.14
N LEU A 129 13.68 21.48 -11.21
CA LEU A 129 13.87 21.33 -9.77
C LEU A 129 13.26 19.99 -9.32
N PRO A 130 14.08 19.00 -8.94
CA PRO A 130 13.60 17.77 -8.31
C PRO A 130 12.84 18.04 -7.02
N ILE A 131 11.80 17.24 -6.75
CA ILE A 131 10.96 17.36 -5.55
C ILE A 131 11.30 16.21 -4.59
N GLY A 132 11.50 16.53 -3.32
CA GLY A 132 11.78 15.58 -2.24
C GLY A 132 13.26 15.35 -1.94
N GLU A 133 14.15 15.97 -2.70
CA GLU A 133 15.60 15.85 -2.54
C GLU A 133 16.20 17.14 -1.96
N SER A 134 17.30 17.00 -1.21
CA SER A 134 18.14 18.13 -0.78
C SER A 134 19.23 18.34 -1.82
N LEU A 135 19.26 19.52 -2.43
CA LEU A 135 20.12 19.83 -3.56
C LEU A 135 21.02 21.01 -3.22
N THR A 136 22.25 20.98 -3.76
CA THR A 136 23.13 22.14 -3.84
C THR A 136 23.30 22.51 -5.31
N PHE A 137 23.45 23.81 -5.59
CA PHE A 137 23.61 24.31 -6.95
C PHE A 137 24.97 25.00 -7.10
N PRO A 138 25.68 24.83 -8.23
CA PRO A 138 26.93 25.54 -8.49
C PRO A 138 26.80 27.07 -8.39
N GLU A 139 25.65 27.60 -8.78
CA GLU A 139 25.33 29.02 -8.72
C GLU A 139 25.07 29.51 -7.28
N LEU A 140 24.80 28.58 -6.35
CA LEU A 140 24.48 28.83 -4.95
C LEU A 140 25.37 28.06 -3.96
N PRO A 141 26.70 28.28 -3.95
CA PRO A 141 27.59 27.58 -3.05
C PRO A 141 27.23 27.84 -1.59
N GLY A 142 27.18 26.77 -0.79
CA GLY A 142 26.85 26.84 0.64
C GLY A 142 25.36 26.98 0.96
N VAL A 143 24.48 26.89 -0.05
CA VAL A 143 23.02 26.89 0.12
C VAL A 143 22.47 25.52 -0.28
N THR A 144 21.77 24.87 0.64
CA THR A 144 20.97 23.68 0.38
C THR A 144 19.54 24.10 0.10
N VAL A 145 18.99 23.64 -1.03
CA VAL A 145 17.62 23.89 -1.45
C VAL A 145 16.83 22.58 -1.41
N GLN A 146 15.62 22.64 -0.90
CA GLN A 146 14.70 21.51 -0.80
C GLN A 146 13.34 21.92 -1.35
N ALA A 147 12.82 21.19 -2.33
CA ALA A 147 11.46 21.39 -2.83
C ALA A 147 10.54 20.28 -2.33
N SER A 148 9.36 20.63 -1.81
CA SER A 148 8.33 19.68 -1.40
C SER A 148 7.01 20.02 -2.05
N ARG A 149 6.14 19.02 -2.28
CA ARG A 149 4.85 19.24 -2.94
C ARG A 149 3.99 20.23 -2.13
N ALA A 150 3.42 21.22 -2.80
CA ALA A 150 2.51 22.20 -2.19
C ALA A 150 1.04 21.79 -2.27
N GLY A 151 0.69 20.83 -3.14
CA GLY A 151 -0.67 20.29 -3.27
C GLY A 151 -1.74 21.23 -3.86
N HIS A 152 -1.35 22.44 -4.26
CA HIS A 152 -2.22 23.45 -4.85
C HIS A 152 -2.61 23.17 -6.32
N ILE A 153 -1.61 23.02 -7.20
CA ILE A 153 -1.76 22.61 -8.61
C ILE A 153 -0.67 21.61 -9.01
N ALA A 154 -0.78 20.97 -10.18
CA ALA A 154 0.22 20.03 -10.65
C ALA A 154 1.59 20.70 -10.76
N GLY A 155 2.58 20.18 -10.04
CA GLY A 155 3.93 20.73 -10.00
C GLY A 155 4.18 21.84 -8.97
N ALA A 156 3.15 22.27 -8.23
CA ALA A 156 3.32 23.29 -7.19
C ALA A 156 4.24 22.77 -6.07
N VAL A 157 5.20 23.61 -5.66
CA VAL A 157 6.18 23.29 -4.61
C VAL A 157 6.29 24.37 -3.55
N SER A 158 6.49 23.94 -2.31
CA SER A 158 7.06 24.74 -1.24
C SER A 158 8.58 24.59 -1.25
N LEU A 159 9.29 25.68 -1.01
CA LEU A 159 10.75 25.77 -1.14
C LEU A 159 11.37 25.99 0.24
N GLY A 160 12.38 25.20 0.58
CA GLY A 160 13.21 25.35 1.76
C GLY A 160 14.63 25.70 1.37
N PHE A 161 15.22 26.70 2.02
CA PHE A 161 16.61 27.10 1.85
C PHE A 161 17.32 27.01 3.20
N THR A 162 18.49 26.38 3.23
CA THR A 162 19.32 26.23 4.43
C THR A 162 20.76 26.59 4.12
N ALA A 163 21.34 27.44 4.96
CA ALA A 163 22.76 27.80 4.92
C ALA A 163 23.28 28.05 6.35
N SER A 164 24.57 28.35 6.46
CA SER A 164 25.23 28.60 7.75
C SER A 164 24.66 29.82 8.50
N ASP A 165 24.12 30.80 7.78
CA ASP A 165 23.53 32.02 8.35
C ASP A 165 22.03 31.91 8.65
N GLY A 166 21.36 30.83 8.24
CA GLY A 166 19.98 30.52 8.64
C GLY A 166 19.20 29.63 7.67
N SER A 167 17.92 29.44 7.98
CA SER A 167 16.99 28.69 7.13
C SER A 167 15.65 29.39 6.94
N ILE A 168 15.09 29.27 5.74
CA ILE A 168 13.81 29.86 5.37
C ILE A 168 12.97 28.86 4.58
N VAL A 169 11.68 28.80 4.87
CA VAL A 169 10.69 28.07 4.07
C VAL A 169 9.74 29.07 3.42
N VAL A 170 9.51 28.93 2.13
CA VAL A 170 8.51 29.67 1.36
C VAL A 170 7.45 28.69 0.92
N SER A 171 6.21 28.84 1.39
CA SER A 171 5.14 27.88 1.12
C SER A 171 4.73 27.86 -0.35
N GLY A 172 4.78 29.01 -1.03
CA GLY A 172 3.94 29.26 -2.21
C GLY A 172 2.46 29.17 -1.84
N ASP A 173 1.61 28.92 -2.82
CA ASP A 173 0.22 28.54 -2.56
C ASP A 173 0.13 27.04 -2.25
N ILE A 174 -0.54 26.68 -1.16
CA ILE A 174 -0.61 25.32 -0.62
C ILE A 174 -2.05 24.85 -0.41
N SER A 175 -2.27 23.54 -0.55
CA SER A 175 -3.49 22.86 -0.11
C SER A 175 -3.13 21.56 0.58
N ILE A 176 -3.48 21.45 1.85
CA ILE A 176 -3.17 20.25 2.66
C ILE A 176 -4.10 19.11 2.29
N THR A 177 -5.38 19.41 2.08
CA THR A 177 -6.34 18.42 1.62
C THR A 177 -5.99 17.93 0.19
N PRO A 178 -5.87 16.60 -0.03
CA PRO A 178 -5.68 16.03 -1.35
C PRO A 178 -6.83 16.37 -2.30
N GLN A 179 -6.47 16.66 -3.56
CA GLN A 179 -7.39 16.96 -4.65
C GLN A 179 -7.49 15.75 -5.60
N ARG A 180 -8.42 15.76 -6.56
CA ARG A 180 -8.54 14.63 -7.52
C ARG A 180 -7.34 14.59 -8.47
N THR A 181 -6.81 15.76 -8.83
CA THR A 181 -5.66 15.95 -9.71
C THR A 181 -4.33 15.83 -9.01
N VAL A 182 -4.21 16.28 -7.75
CA VAL A 182 -2.92 16.39 -7.04
C VAL A 182 -3.02 15.94 -5.58
N GLN A 183 -1.91 15.46 -5.03
CA GLN A 183 -1.83 15.10 -3.61
C GLN A 183 -1.71 16.35 -2.73
N GLY A 184 -2.04 16.23 -1.44
CA GLY A 184 -1.95 17.33 -0.47
C GLY A 184 -0.51 17.78 -0.20
N ALA A 185 -0.36 18.99 0.34
CA ALA A 185 0.92 19.60 0.69
C ALA A 185 1.75 18.72 1.65
N LEU A 186 3.08 18.77 1.51
CA LEU A 186 4.02 18.33 2.53
C LEU A 186 5.01 19.47 2.81
N PRO A 187 5.29 19.78 4.08
CA PRO A 187 6.33 20.75 4.40
C PRO A 187 7.69 20.24 3.93
N PRO A 188 8.59 21.12 3.46
CA PRO A 188 10.00 20.78 3.30
C PRO A 188 10.56 20.20 4.61
N PRO A 189 11.48 19.21 4.57
CA PRO A 189 12.03 18.57 5.75
C PRO A 189 13.05 19.46 6.48
N ILE A 190 12.66 20.70 6.77
CA ILE A 190 13.38 21.69 7.58
C ILE A 190 12.59 21.86 8.87
N THR A 191 13.13 21.32 9.96
CA THR A 191 12.55 21.55 11.29
C THR A 191 13.02 22.89 11.84
N ARG A 192 12.08 23.65 12.42
CA ARG A 192 12.32 24.92 13.09
C ARG A 192 13.03 25.98 12.24
N PRO A 193 12.55 26.29 11.01
CA PRO A 193 13.19 27.31 10.19
C PRO A 193 13.22 28.67 10.87
N ASP A 194 14.23 29.49 10.58
CA ASP A 194 14.33 30.84 11.13
C ASP A 194 13.19 31.75 10.67
N LEU A 195 12.70 31.54 9.44
CA LEU A 195 11.55 32.22 8.88
C LEU A 195 10.68 31.27 8.04
N LEU A 196 9.37 31.29 8.26
CA LEU A 196 8.39 30.70 7.36
C LEU A 196 7.64 31.84 6.66
N VAL A 197 7.73 31.94 5.33
CA VAL A 197 6.88 32.80 4.49
C VAL A 197 5.68 31.96 4.07
N LEU A 198 4.50 32.30 4.59
CA LEU A 198 3.27 31.51 4.46
C LEU A 198 2.19 32.31 3.73
N GLU A 199 1.52 31.70 2.76
CA GLU A 199 0.32 32.28 2.14
C GLU A 199 -0.82 32.48 3.15
N SER A 200 -1.76 33.37 2.85
CA SER A 200 -2.84 33.71 3.77
C SER A 200 -4.19 33.92 3.09
N THR A 201 -4.35 33.42 1.85
CA THR A 201 -5.51 33.64 0.98
C THR A 201 -6.84 33.36 1.67
N TYR A 202 -6.92 32.26 2.45
CA TYR A 202 -8.13 31.84 3.18
C TYR A 202 -7.95 31.90 4.70
N GLY A 203 -7.04 32.75 5.20
CA GLY A 203 -6.71 32.87 6.62
C GLY A 203 -7.89 33.10 7.57
N MET A 204 -8.94 33.79 7.11
CA MET A 204 -10.18 34.03 7.87
C MET A 204 -11.23 32.91 7.74
N ARG A 205 -11.16 32.09 6.70
CA ARG A 205 -12.22 31.13 6.37
C ARG A 205 -11.92 29.75 6.95
N LEU A 206 -12.97 28.93 7.01
CA LEU A 206 -12.91 27.48 7.19
C LEU A 206 -13.64 26.87 6.01
N HIS A 207 -13.09 25.82 5.43
CA HIS A 207 -13.75 25.17 4.30
C HIS A 207 -14.96 24.35 4.78
N PRO A 208 -16.08 24.37 4.05
CA PRO A 208 -17.15 23.41 4.29
C PRO A 208 -16.66 21.99 3.97
N ASN A 209 -17.41 20.96 4.41
CA ASN A 209 -17.10 19.59 4.04
C ASN A 209 -17.02 19.47 2.50
N ARG A 210 -15.81 19.20 1.98
CA ARG A 210 -15.54 19.17 0.55
C ARG A 210 -16.45 18.19 -0.18
N GLN A 211 -16.67 16.99 0.37
CA GLN A 211 -17.52 15.99 -0.28
C GLN A 211 -18.98 16.44 -0.41
N ALA A 212 -19.51 17.09 0.64
CA ALA A 212 -20.85 17.66 0.60
C ALA A 212 -20.96 18.78 -0.45
N GLU A 213 -19.96 19.66 -0.53
CA GLU A 213 -19.93 20.76 -1.49
C GLU A 213 -19.75 20.28 -2.94
N GLU A 214 -18.93 19.24 -3.16
CA GLU A 214 -18.79 18.57 -4.46
C GLU A 214 -20.11 17.96 -4.92
N LEU A 215 -20.83 17.27 -4.02
CA LEU A 215 -22.14 16.70 -4.33
C LEU A 215 -23.19 17.80 -4.61
N ARG A 216 -23.19 18.88 -3.83
CA ARG A 216 -24.09 20.02 -4.01
C ARG A 216 -23.89 20.67 -5.38
N LEU A 217 -22.63 20.81 -5.82
CA LEU A 217 -22.33 21.32 -7.17
C LEU A 217 -22.82 20.35 -8.24
N ALA A 218 -22.51 19.06 -8.12
CA ALA A 218 -22.92 18.04 -9.08
C ALA A 218 -24.45 18.03 -9.25
N GLN A 219 -25.20 18.03 -8.15
CA GLN A 219 -26.65 18.09 -8.13
C GLN A 219 -27.18 19.35 -8.79
N ALA A 220 -26.61 20.52 -8.49
CA ALA A 220 -27.04 21.77 -9.10
C ALA A 220 -26.81 21.82 -10.62
N VAL A 221 -25.72 21.21 -11.11
CA VAL A 221 -25.50 21.03 -12.55
C VAL A 221 -26.59 20.16 -13.15
N ALA A 222 -26.90 19.02 -12.53
CA ALA A 222 -27.96 18.12 -12.99
C ALA A 222 -29.33 18.78 -12.99
N GLU A 223 -29.67 19.55 -11.95
CA GLU A 223 -30.91 20.32 -11.86
C GLU A 223 -31.00 21.39 -12.94
N GLY A 224 -29.92 22.12 -13.21
CA GLY A 224 -29.86 23.10 -14.29
C GLY A 224 -30.13 22.48 -15.66
N ILE A 225 -29.55 21.31 -15.91
CA ILE A 225 -29.77 20.55 -17.14
C ILE A 225 -31.21 20.00 -17.20
N ALA A 226 -31.75 19.53 -16.08
CA ALA A 226 -33.12 19.02 -15.99
C ALA A 226 -34.19 20.11 -16.22
N ARG A 227 -33.88 21.39 -15.94
CA ARG A 227 -34.73 22.53 -16.32
C ARG A 227 -34.78 22.80 -17.82
N GLY A 228 -33.95 22.14 -18.62
CA GLY A 228 -33.93 22.29 -20.07
C GLY A 228 -32.97 23.35 -20.59
N GLY A 229 -32.12 23.94 -19.76
CA GLY A 229 -31.10 24.92 -20.15
C GLY A 229 -29.66 24.45 -19.93
N HIS A 230 -28.71 25.17 -20.51
CA HIS A 230 -27.29 24.88 -20.30
C HIS A 230 -26.80 25.38 -18.94
N THR A 231 -25.84 24.65 -18.37
CA THR A 231 -25.15 25.05 -17.15
C THR A 231 -23.70 25.42 -17.47
N LEU A 232 -23.31 26.67 -17.20
CA LEU A 232 -21.94 27.17 -17.32
C LEU A 232 -21.24 27.16 -15.95
N ILE A 233 -20.03 26.61 -15.91
CA ILE A 233 -19.13 26.68 -14.77
C ILE A 233 -17.89 27.49 -15.20
N PRO A 234 -17.85 28.81 -14.94
CA PRO A 234 -16.63 29.58 -15.14
C PRO A 234 -15.56 29.15 -14.12
N CYS A 235 -14.37 28.84 -14.60
CA CYS A 235 -13.26 28.43 -13.74
C CYS A 235 -11.89 28.94 -14.21
N PHE A 236 -10.95 29.00 -13.26
CA PHE A 236 -9.54 29.16 -13.60
C PHE A 236 -9.06 27.94 -14.38
N ALA A 237 -8.34 28.20 -15.46
CA ALA A 237 -7.95 27.17 -16.43
C ALA A 237 -7.00 26.12 -15.86
N LEU A 238 -6.14 26.55 -14.93
CA LEU A 238 -5.12 25.75 -14.30
C LEU A 238 -5.56 25.33 -12.88
N GLY A 239 -5.72 24.03 -12.68
CA GLY A 239 -6.15 23.42 -11.43
C GLY A 239 -7.67 23.19 -11.39
N ARG A 240 -8.45 24.27 -11.22
CA ARG A 240 -9.90 24.19 -10.98
C ARG A 240 -10.67 23.49 -12.11
N GLY A 241 -10.38 23.83 -13.37
CA GLY A 241 -11.10 23.24 -14.51
C GLY A 241 -10.95 21.72 -14.59
N GLN A 242 -9.76 21.20 -14.28
CA GLN A 242 -9.48 19.76 -14.26
C GLN A 242 -10.19 19.07 -13.09
N GLU A 243 -10.17 19.69 -11.91
CA GLU A 243 -10.89 19.19 -10.72
C GLU A 243 -12.39 19.04 -10.96
N LEU A 244 -13.02 20.08 -11.51
CA LEU A 244 -14.46 20.11 -11.78
C LEU A 244 -14.87 19.04 -12.80
N LEU A 245 -14.03 18.84 -13.82
CA LEU A 245 -14.25 17.82 -14.84
C LEU A 245 -14.26 16.42 -14.23
N LEU A 246 -13.21 16.08 -13.46
CA LEU A 246 -13.11 14.77 -12.79
C LEU A 246 -14.18 14.56 -11.72
N LEU A 247 -14.61 15.64 -11.05
CA LEU A 247 -15.72 15.63 -10.10
C LEU A 247 -17.02 15.21 -10.79
N LEU A 248 -17.38 15.87 -11.89
CA LEU A 248 -18.62 15.57 -12.61
C LEU A 248 -18.60 14.18 -13.24
N GLN A 249 -17.48 13.77 -13.85
CA GLN A 249 -17.34 12.41 -14.37
C GLN A 249 -17.52 11.37 -13.27
N ALA A 250 -16.85 11.54 -12.11
CA ALA A 250 -16.99 10.61 -11.00
C ALA A 250 -18.42 10.56 -10.42
N ALA A 251 -19.14 11.69 -10.42
CA ALA A 251 -20.53 11.74 -9.97
C ALA A 251 -21.48 11.05 -10.97
N GLN A 252 -21.22 11.18 -12.28
CA GLN A 252 -21.91 10.43 -13.34
C GLN A 252 -21.64 8.93 -13.23
N ASP A 253 -20.36 8.52 -13.11
CA ASP A 253 -19.94 7.12 -13.02
C ASP A 253 -20.53 6.41 -11.78
N LYS A 254 -20.70 7.14 -10.67
CA LYS A 254 -21.31 6.62 -9.43
C LYS A 254 -22.85 6.63 -9.47
N GLY A 255 -23.47 7.13 -10.53
CA GLY A 255 -24.93 7.28 -10.62
C GLY A 255 -25.51 8.30 -9.65
N GLN A 256 -24.69 9.22 -9.11
CA GLN A 256 -25.15 10.29 -8.21
C GLN A 256 -25.88 11.40 -8.98
N ILE A 257 -25.53 11.58 -10.25
CA ILE A 257 -26.19 12.47 -11.20
C ILE A 257 -26.38 11.74 -12.55
N PRO A 258 -27.40 12.10 -13.35
CA PRO A 258 -27.59 11.51 -14.66
C PRO A 258 -26.42 11.88 -15.59
N GLU A 259 -26.21 11.04 -16.62
CA GLU A 259 -25.26 11.36 -17.68
C GLU A 259 -25.79 12.47 -18.58
N PHE A 260 -24.92 13.45 -18.85
CA PHE A 260 -25.17 14.56 -19.77
C PHE A 260 -23.86 14.99 -20.44
N PRO A 261 -23.91 15.65 -21.61
CA PRO A 261 -22.72 16.15 -22.27
C PRO A 261 -21.98 17.21 -21.42
N ILE A 262 -20.67 17.06 -21.33
CA ILE A 262 -19.75 18.01 -20.67
C ILE A 262 -18.82 18.58 -21.75
N TYR A 263 -18.92 19.88 -21.99
CA TYR A 263 -18.06 20.60 -22.92
C TYR A 263 -16.96 21.35 -22.16
N VAL A 264 -15.72 21.18 -22.59
CA VAL A 264 -14.56 21.87 -22.01
C VAL A 264 -14.01 22.85 -23.04
N ASP A 265 -13.91 24.13 -22.67
CA ASP A 265 -13.46 25.20 -23.58
C ASP A 265 -12.43 26.12 -22.92
N GLY A 266 -11.77 26.92 -23.76
CA GLY A 266 -10.73 27.85 -23.36
C GLY A 266 -9.44 27.15 -22.98
N LEU A 267 -8.67 27.81 -22.11
CA LEU A 267 -7.35 27.36 -21.69
C LEU A 267 -7.41 26.05 -20.88
N VAL A 268 -8.57 25.72 -20.29
CA VAL A 268 -8.82 24.45 -19.58
C VAL A 268 -8.42 23.25 -20.44
N ARG A 269 -8.76 23.25 -21.74
CA ARG A 269 -8.40 22.15 -22.66
C ARG A 269 -6.89 21.98 -22.79
N ARG A 270 -6.16 23.08 -23.00
CA ARG A 270 -4.70 23.03 -23.17
C ARG A 270 -4.05 22.49 -21.91
N VAL A 271 -4.50 22.94 -20.73
CA VAL A 271 -4.02 22.44 -19.45
C VAL A 271 -4.35 20.94 -19.27
N CYS A 272 -5.56 20.49 -19.61
CA CYS A 272 -5.89 19.06 -19.58
C CYS A 272 -4.95 18.23 -20.46
N SER A 273 -4.63 18.72 -21.67
CA SER A 273 -3.67 18.06 -22.57
C SER A 273 -2.26 18.05 -21.98
N THR A 274 -1.81 19.15 -21.37
CA THR A 274 -0.49 19.21 -20.73
C THR A 274 -0.39 18.28 -19.51
N TYR A 275 -1.46 18.12 -18.73
CA TYR A 275 -1.49 17.20 -17.59
C TYR A 275 -1.25 15.74 -18.02
N LEU A 276 -1.66 15.34 -19.23
CA LEU A 276 -1.38 14.00 -19.77
C LEU A 276 0.13 13.75 -19.98
N LEU A 277 0.94 14.81 -20.16
CA LEU A 277 2.40 14.73 -20.32
C LEU A 277 3.15 14.71 -18.97
N LEU A 278 2.42 14.88 -17.87
CA LEU A 278 2.95 15.08 -16.52
C LEU A 278 2.40 14.05 -15.49
N PRO A 279 2.36 12.75 -15.80
CA PRO A 279 1.77 11.76 -14.89
C PRO A 279 2.47 11.70 -13.52
N GLU A 280 3.74 12.10 -13.42
CA GLU A 280 4.49 12.19 -12.16
C GLU A 280 4.05 13.32 -11.23
N ALA A 281 3.40 14.37 -11.75
CA ALA A 281 2.93 15.51 -10.96
C ALA A 281 1.45 15.41 -10.56
N LEU A 282 0.79 14.32 -10.93
CA LEU A 282 -0.63 14.07 -10.67
C LEU A 282 -0.85 13.04 -9.57
N SER A 283 -2.10 12.91 -9.12
CA SER A 283 -2.49 11.90 -8.14
C SER A 283 -2.12 10.49 -8.60
N PRO A 284 -1.80 9.55 -7.68
CA PRO A 284 -1.41 8.19 -8.03
C PRO A 284 -2.42 7.47 -8.93
N THR A 285 -3.70 7.79 -8.78
CA THR A 285 -4.79 7.25 -9.62
C THR A 285 -4.67 7.71 -11.07
N LEU A 286 -4.56 9.02 -11.30
CA LEU A 286 -4.40 9.58 -12.64
C LEU A 286 -3.07 9.15 -13.27
N GLN A 287 -1.99 9.13 -12.49
CA GLN A 287 -0.68 8.64 -12.92
C GLN A 287 -0.77 7.21 -13.48
N ARG A 288 -1.44 6.30 -12.76
CA ARG A 288 -1.64 4.91 -13.20
C ARG A 288 -2.51 4.83 -14.44
N GLN A 289 -3.59 5.61 -14.52
CA GLN A 289 -4.47 5.63 -15.69
C GLN A 289 -3.72 6.10 -16.94
N ILE A 290 -3.02 7.23 -16.87
CA ILE A 290 -2.25 7.79 -17.99
C ILE A 290 -1.14 6.83 -18.44
N ARG A 291 -0.40 6.22 -17.50
CA ARG A 291 0.66 5.24 -17.83
C ARG A 291 0.14 3.95 -18.47
N LYS A 292 -1.15 3.62 -18.26
CA LYS A 292 -1.84 2.51 -18.92
C LYS A 292 -2.46 2.90 -20.27
N GLY A 293 -2.30 4.15 -20.71
CA GLY A 293 -2.83 4.66 -21.98
C GLY A 293 -4.24 5.25 -21.90
N TYR A 294 -4.82 5.43 -20.70
CA TYR A 294 -6.12 6.08 -20.55
C TYR A 294 -6.00 7.61 -20.54
N THR A 295 -7.03 8.30 -21.02
CA THR A 295 -7.08 9.76 -21.12
C THR A 295 -8.14 10.33 -20.16
N PRO A 296 -7.82 10.53 -18.87
CA PRO A 296 -8.81 10.79 -17.80
C PRO A 296 -9.64 12.07 -17.99
N PHE A 297 -9.11 13.07 -18.69
CA PHE A 297 -9.80 14.34 -18.97
C PHE A 297 -10.67 14.30 -20.23
N THR A 298 -10.86 13.11 -20.80
CA THR A 298 -11.72 12.86 -21.95
C THR A 298 -12.54 11.60 -21.68
N GLY A 299 -13.70 11.48 -22.32
CA GLY A 299 -14.56 10.33 -22.06
C GLY A 299 -15.80 10.36 -22.94
N ARG A 300 -16.68 9.38 -22.74
CA ARG A 300 -17.91 9.22 -23.52
C ARG A 300 -18.80 10.46 -23.51
N THR A 301 -18.80 11.20 -22.40
CA THR A 301 -19.63 12.40 -22.21
C THR A 301 -18.84 13.70 -22.33
N VAL A 302 -17.50 13.66 -22.47
CA VAL A 302 -16.64 14.86 -22.40
C VAL A 302 -16.10 15.24 -23.76
N THR A 303 -16.33 16.48 -24.20
CA THR A 303 -15.88 16.99 -25.50
C THR A 303 -15.13 18.31 -25.38
N PHE A 304 -14.00 18.42 -26.09
CA PHE A 304 -13.17 19.62 -26.16
C PHE A 304 -13.64 20.54 -27.29
N VAL A 305 -14.06 21.77 -26.96
CA VAL A 305 -14.57 22.77 -27.91
C VAL A 305 -13.44 23.45 -28.67
N ARG A 306 -13.43 23.37 -29.99
CA ARG A 306 -12.32 23.81 -30.85
C ARG A 306 -12.37 25.29 -31.18
N ASP A 307 -13.54 25.77 -31.59
CA ASP A 307 -13.73 27.11 -32.15
C ASP A 307 -15.10 27.69 -31.80
N GLU A 308 -15.29 28.96 -32.15
CA GLU A 308 -16.53 29.70 -31.89
C GLU A 308 -17.75 29.09 -32.61
N ARG A 309 -17.60 28.49 -33.79
CA ARG A 309 -18.71 27.82 -34.51
C ARG A 309 -19.19 26.58 -33.77
N GLU A 310 -18.29 25.88 -33.08
CA GLU A 310 -18.65 24.79 -32.18
C GLU A 310 -19.37 25.31 -30.94
N ARG A 311 -18.97 26.48 -30.39
CA ARG A 311 -19.70 27.12 -29.28
C ARG A 311 -21.16 27.44 -29.63
N GLU A 312 -21.38 28.01 -30.82
CA GLU A 312 -22.73 28.31 -31.31
C GLU A 312 -23.57 27.03 -31.47
N ARG A 313 -22.98 25.97 -32.03
CA ARG A 313 -23.65 24.67 -32.16
C ARG A 313 -23.99 24.03 -30.81
N ILE A 314 -23.12 24.18 -29.82
CA ILE A 314 -23.38 23.69 -28.45
C ILE A 314 -24.59 24.41 -27.85
N LEU A 315 -24.66 25.73 -27.96
CA LEU A 315 -25.79 26.52 -27.43
C LEU A 315 -27.11 26.31 -28.18
N ALA A 316 -27.05 25.88 -29.44
CA ALA A 316 -28.21 25.50 -30.24
C ALA A 316 -28.65 24.03 -30.02
N GLY A 317 -27.82 23.24 -29.33
CA GLY A 317 -28.02 21.82 -29.10
C GLY A 317 -28.79 21.49 -27.82
N PRO A 318 -28.80 20.22 -27.40
CA PRO A 318 -29.44 19.82 -26.14
C PRO A 318 -28.70 20.39 -24.92
N PRO A 319 -29.39 20.54 -23.77
CA PRO A 319 -28.81 20.97 -22.50
C PRO A 319 -27.53 20.22 -22.13
N ALA A 320 -26.52 20.97 -21.68
CA ALA A 320 -25.20 20.44 -21.41
C ALA A 320 -24.49 21.26 -20.32
N CYS A 321 -23.50 20.65 -19.68
CA CYS A 321 -22.57 21.35 -18.79
C CYS A 321 -21.39 21.90 -19.58
N ILE A 322 -21.02 23.16 -19.36
CA ILE A 322 -19.94 23.85 -20.04
C ILE A 322 -18.93 24.31 -19.00
N ILE A 323 -17.72 23.74 -19.01
CA ILE A 323 -16.59 24.15 -18.16
C ILE A 323 -15.67 25.03 -19.00
N SER A 324 -15.51 26.29 -18.61
CA SER A 324 -14.80 27.25 -19.46
C SER A 324 -14.02 28.30 -18.67
N SER A 325 -12.88 28.72 -19.21
CA SER A 325 -12.09 29.85 -18.72
C SER A 325 -12.52 31.17 -19.40
N SER A 326 -12.40 32.34 -18.77
CA SER A 326 -11.81 32.66 -17.45
C SER A 326 -12.77 32.49 -16.25
N GLY A 327 -12.21 32.25 -15.06
CA GLY A 327 -12.97 31.98 -13.84
C GLY A 327 -13.68 33.18 -13.23
N MET A 328 -13.25 34.40 -13.57
CA MET A 328 -13.83 35.65 -13.09
C MET A 328 -14.73 36.35 -14.12
N LEU A 329 -14.97 35.70 -15.28
CA LEU A 329 -15.73 36.26 -16.40
C LEU A 329 -15.18 37.58 -16.95
N THR A 330 -13.88 37.86 -16.75
CA THR A 330 -13.21 39.09 -17.24
C THR A 330 -13.05 39.09 -18.76
N GLY A 331 -13.07 37.92 -19.39
CA GLY A 331 -12.97 37.75 -20.83
C GLY A 331 -12.84 36.29 -21.24
N GLY A 332 -12.62 36.08 -22.54
CA GLY A 332 -12.47 34.77 -23.14
C GLY A 332 -13.80 34.01 -23.31
N PRO A 333 -13.73 32.69 -23.55
CA PRO A 333 -14.90 31.89 -23.87
C PRO A 333 -15.97 31.84 -22.77
N SER A 334 -15.60 31.83 -21.49
CA SER A 334 -16.59 31.82 -20.39
C SER A 334 -17.45 33.09 -20.38
N ALA A 335 -16.85 34.27 -20.61
CA ALA A 335 -17.58 35.53 -20.73
C ALA A 335 -18.52 35.52 -21.96
N TRP A 336 -18.07 34.92 -23.08
CA TRP A 336 -18.87 34.74 -24.29
C TRP A 336 -20.11 33.88 -24.04
N TYR A 337 -19.96 32.78 -23.28
CA TYR A 337 -21.08 31.93 -22.86
C TYR A 337 -21.99 32.64 -21.86
N ALA A 338 -21.42 33.28 -20.84
CA ALA A 338 -22.17 33.98 -19.79
C ALA A 338 -23.07 35.07 -20.38
N ALA A 339 -22.58 35.87 -21.34
CA ALA A 339 -23.38 36.90 -22.01
C ALA A 339 -24.61 36.35 -22.76
N ARG A 340 -24.56 35.10 -23.23
CA ARG A 340 -25.67 34.43 -23.95
C ARG A 340 -26.59 33.62 -23.05
N LEU A 341 -26.06 33.13 -21.93
CA LEU A 341 -26.82 32.33 -20.96
C LEU A 341 -27.51 33.20 -19.91
N ALA A 342 -26.92 34.34 -19.53
CA ALA A 342 -27.48 35.22 -18.52
C ALA A 342 -28.94 35.65 -18.77
N PRO A 343 -29.37 35.97 -20.02
CA PRO A 343 -30.77 36.34 -20.30
C PRO A 343 -31.77 35.18 -20.29
N ARG A 344 -31.35 33.93 -20.03
CA ARG A 344 -32.23 32.77 -20.13
C ARG A 344 -32.61 32.23 -18.76
N GLU A 345 -33.90 32.11 -18.50
CA GLU A 345 -34.44 31.57 -17.23
C GLU A 345 -34.15 30.07 -17.03
N ASP A 346 -33.97 29.32 -18.13
CA ASP A 346 -33.66 27.89 -18.10
C ASP A 346 -32.18 27.60 -17.80
N ALA A 347 -31.29 28.58 -18.02
CA ALA A 347 -29.86 28.42 -17.90
C ALA A 347 -29.35 28.61 -16.47
N SER A 348 -28.13 28.14 -16.22
CA SER A 348 -27.45 28.29 -14.92
C SER A 348 -25.99 28.72 -15.08
N ILE A 349 -25.52 29.60 -14.20
CA ILE A 349 -24.11 30.00 -14.09
C ILE A 349 -23.64 29.71 -12.66
N LEU A 350 -22.75 28.72 -12.50
CA LEU A 350 -22.32 28.23 -11.19
C LEU A 350 -20.86 28.60 -10.92
N ILE A 351 -20.62 29.52 -9.99
CA ILE A 351 -19.29 30.07 -9.70
C ILE A 351 -18.60 29.22 -8.63
N THR A 352 -17.37 28.78 -8.89
CA THR A 352 -16.65 27.80 -8.06
C THR A 352 -15.33 28.30 -7.46
N GLY A 353 -14.87 29.50 -7.85
CA GLY A 353 -13.59 30.07 -7.45
C GLY A 353 -13.73 31.44 -6.77
N TYR A 354 -12.59 31.96 -6.29
CA TYR A 354 -12.49 33.33 -5.82
C TYR A 354 -12.95 34.31 -6.92
N GLN A 355 -13.60 35.40 -6.50
CA GLN A 355 -14.05 36.47 -7.39
C GLN A 355 -13.55 37.77 -6.79
N ASP A 356 -12.75 38.50 -7.56
CA ASP A 356 -12.34 39.86 -7.23
C ASP A 356 -13.56 40.78 -7.14
N GLU A 357 -13.54 41.77 -6.24
CA GLU A 357 -14.66 42.68 -6.00
C GLU A 357 -15.14 43.39 -7.28
N GLU A 358 -14.21 43.69 -8.19
CA GLU A 358 -14.51 44.40 -9.44
C GLU A 358 -14.87 43.47 -10.60
N SER A 359 -14.75 42.15 -10.41
CA SER A 359 -14.95 41.18 -11.49
C SER A 359 -16.41 41.09 -11.95
N PRO A 360 -16.67 40.82 -13.26
CA PRO A 360 -18.02 40.57 -13.74
C PRO A 360 -18.71 39.40 -13.02
N GLY A 361 -17.95 38.38 -12.61
CA GLY A 361 -18.50 37.28 -11.81
C GLY A 361 -18.89 37.66 -10.39
N ARG A 362 -18.17 38.58 -9.71
CA ARG A 362 -18.63 39.15 -8.44
C ARG A 362 -19.91 39.95 -8.62
N ARG A 363 -19.94 40.85 -9.61
CA ARG A 363 -21.15 41.64 -9.92
C ARG A 363 -22.35 40.72 -10.22
N LEU A 364 -22.15 39.61 -10.93
CA LEU A 364 -23.19 38.62 -11.20
C LEU A 364 -23.76 38.00 -9.91
N LEU A 365 -22.91 37.69 -8.93
CA LEU A 365 -23.35 37.20 -7.61
C LEU A 365 -24.13 38.26 -6.85
N ASP A 366 -23.61 39.48 -6.78
CA ASP A 366 -24.27 40.57 -6.06
C ASP A 366 -25.64 40.90 -6.69
N LEU A 367 -25.78 40.82 -8.02
CA LEU A 367 -27.05 41.00 -8.70
C LEU A 367 -28.06 39.90 -8.36
N ALA A 368 -27.60 38.64 -8.27
CA ALA A 368 -28.43 37.51 -7.85
C ALA A 368 -28.93 37.68 -6.40
N GLU A 369 -28.10 38.25 -5.52
CA GLU A 369 -28.46 38.53 -4.12
C GLU A 369 -29.34 39.79 -3.99
N GLN A 370 -29.10 40.83 -4.81
CA GLN A 370 -29.77 42.15 -4.72
C GLN A 370 -30.97 42.32 -5.65
N LYS A 371 -31.38 41.30 -6.42
CA LYS A 371 -32.51 41.33 -7.38
C LYS A 371 -32.47 42.52 -8.37
N LYS A 372 -31.29 42.79 -8.93
CA LYS A 372 -31.10 43.78 -10.01
C LYS A 372 -30.95 43.04 -11.35
N ASN A 373 -31.42 43.65 -12.43
CA ASN A 373 -31.70 42.90 -13.66
C ASN A 373 -30.67 43.05 -14.79
N THR A 374 -29.61 43.87 -14.66
CA THR A 374 -28.68 44.16 -15.76
C THR A 374 -27.21 44.12 -15.33
N LEU A 375 -26.35 43.50 -16.15
CA LEU A 375 -24.90 43.37 -15.95
C LEU A 375 -24.14 43.73 -17.24
N ASP A 376 -23.06 44.51 -17.12
CA ASP A 376 -22.14 44.69 -18.26
C ASP A 376 -21.12 43.55 -18.32
N MET A 377 -21.13 42.78 -19.40
CA MET A 377 -20.19 41.69 -19.67
C MET A 377 -19.64 41.81 -21.09
N GLY A 378 -18.30 41.83 -21.24
CA GLY A 378 -17.67 41.91 -22.56
C GLY A 378 -18.04 43.16 -23.38
N GLY A 379 -18.31 44.28 -22.71
CA GLY A 379 -18.72 45.54 -23.35
C GLY A 379 -20.20 45.63 -23.73
N GLN A 380 -21.04 44.66 -23.32
CA GLN A 380 -22.48 44.65 -23.57
C GLN A 380 -23.26 44.65 -22.27
N THR A 381 -24.34 45.44 -22.18
CA THR A 381 -25.29 45.39 -21.06
C THR A 381 -26.29 44.26 -21.29
N VAL A 382 -26.29 43.26 -20.40
CA VAL A 382 -27.03 41.99 -20.51
C VAL A 382 -28.04 41.86 -19.37
N GLN A 383 -29.25 41.41 -19.65
CA GLN A 383 -30.23 41.10 -18.60
C GLN A 383 -29.92 39.75 -17.92
N VAL A 384 -30.06 39.67 -16.60
CA VAL A 384 -29.76 38.46 -15.82
C VAL A 384 -31.06 37.82 -15.32
N PHE A 385 -31.43 36.69 -15.93
CA PHE A 385 -32.57 35.86 -15.56
C PHE A 385 -32.18 34.42 -15.22
N CYS A 386 -30.97 33.98 -15.59
CA CYS A 386 -30.49 32.64 -15.30
C CYS A 386 -30.31 32.39 -13.80
N HIS A 387 -30.31 31.12 -13.40
CA HIS A 387 -29.94 30.74 -12.05
C HIS A 387 -28.44 30.98 -11.80
N VAL A 388 -28.09 31.75 -10.77
CA VAL A 388 -26.70 31.98 -10.36
C VAL A 388 -26.50 31.45 -8.96
N ALA A 389 -25.44 30.65 -8.76
CA ALA A 389 -25.08 30.13 -7.45
C ALA A 389 -23.57 30.05 -7.27
N LYS A 390 -23.12 30.11 -6.02
CA LYS A 390 -21.72 30.01 -5.62
C LYS A 390 -21.45 28.70 -4.88
N TYR A 391 -20.29 28.11 -5.15
CA TYR A 391 -19.77 26.88 -4.53
C TYR A 391 -18.33 27.11 -4.09
N ASN A 392 -18.01 26.71 -2.85
CA ASN A 392 -16.72 26.94 -2.24
C ASN A 392 -15.75 25.79 -2.57
N LEU A 393 -15.23 25.87 -3.79
CA LEU A 393 -14.26 24.99 -4.44
C LEU A 393 -12.89 24.72 -3.80
N SER A 394 -12.39 25.61 -2.92
CA SER A 394 -11.00 26.13 -2.98
C SER A 394 -9.85 25.12 -3.13
N ALA A 395 -8.79 25.53 -3.83
CA ALA A 395 -7.53 24.79 -3.99
C ALA A 395 -6.42 25.34 -3.08
N HIS A 396 -6.79 26.17 -2.10
CA HIS A 396 -5.90 26.71 -1.08
C HIS A 396 -6.31 26.17 0.28
N ALA A 397 -5.34 26.05 1.18
CA ALA A 397 -5.56 25.69 2.57
C ALA A 397 -6.43 26.75 3.28
N ASP A 398 -7.38 26.31 4.11
CA ASP A 398 -8.07 27.24 5.02
C ASP A 398 -7.16 27.64 6.19
N GLY A 399 -7.59 28.60 7.01
CA GLY A 399 -6.72 29.06 8.09
C GLY A 399 -6.48 28.04 9.21
N GLY A 400 -7.27 26.96 9.31
CA GLY A 400 -6.99 25.85 10.22
C GLY A 400 -5.88 24.95 9.66
N GLU A 401 -5.97 24.62 8.38
CA GLU A 401 -4.93 23.91 7.63
C GLU A 401 -3.60 24.69 7.64
N LEU A 402 -3.63 25.99 7.32
CA LEU A 402 -2.43 26.86 7.33
C LEU A 402 -1.76 26.90 8.72
N ALA A 403 -2.54 26.94 9.79
CA ALA A 403 -2.01 26.88 11.15
C ALA A 403 -1.37 25.52 11.48
N ALA A 404 -1.97 24.41 11.02
CA ALA A 404 -1.38 23.08 11.17
C ALA A 404 -0.06 22.95 10.40
N TYR A 405 0.02 23.51 9.19
CA TYR A 405 1.27 23.54 8.41
C TYR A 405 2.39 24.32 9.12
N ALA A 406 2.07 25.50 9.65
CA ALA A 406 3.02 26.28 10.45
C ALA A 406 3.45 25.54 11.73
N THR A 407 2.51 24.88 12.40
CA THR A 407 2.79 24.09 13.62
C THR A 407 3.73 22.93 13.34
N ALA A 408 3.56 22.22 12.23
CA ALA A 408 4.43 21.10 11.83
C ALA A 408 5.89 21.54 11.61
N LEU A 409 6.09 22.75 11.06
CA LEU A 409 7.42 23.31 10.82
C LEU A 409 8.07 23.91 12.08
N GLN A 410 7.28 24.35 13.07
CA GLN A 410 7.75 25.03 14.28
C GLN A 410 8.70 26.23 14.03
N PRO A 411 8.39 27.14 13.10
CA PRO A 411 9.27 28.23 12.73
C PRO A 411 9.53 29.20 13.88
N LYS A 412 10.70 29.85 13.90
CA LYS A 412 10.99 30.91 14.87
C LYS A 412 10.17 32.16 14.60
N ARG A 413 9.96 32.49 13.33
CA ARG A 413 9.15 33.62 12.86
C ARG A 413 8.31 33.21 11.65
N ILE A 414 7.12 33.78 11.52
CA ILE A 414 6.21 33.56 10.39
C ILE A 414 5.95 34.90 9.72
N ALA A 415 6.09 35.00 8.40
CA ALA A 415 5.66 36.14 7.61
C ALA A 415 4.43 35.76 6.78
N LEU A 416 3.29 36.40 7.06
CA LEU A 416 2.05 36.16 6.32
C LEU A 416 1.99 37.05 5.08
N VAL A 417 1.97 36.42 3.92
CA VAL A 417 1.91 37.04 2.57
C VAL A 417 0.72 36.49 1.79
N HIS A 418 0.49 36.98 0.58
CA HIS A 418 -0.51 36.46 -0.35
C HIS A 418 -1.91 36.33 0.28
N GLY A 419 -2.43 37.46 0.76
CA GLY A 419 -3.76 37.54 1.39
C GLY A 419 -4.12 38.98 1.70
N ASP A 420 -5.41 39.26 1.82
CA ASP A 420 -5.89 40.58 2.22
C ASP A 420 -5.63 40.85 3.72
N GLU A 421 -5.77 42.11 4.14
CA GLU A 421 -5.46 42.53 5.51
C GLU A 421 -6.31 41.77 6.55
N GLU A 422 -7.57 41.50 6.21
CA GLU A 422 -8.53 40.76 7.02
C GLU A 422 -8.12 39.29 7.22
N ALA A 423 -7.80 38.57 6.15
CA ALA A 423 -7.38 37.17 6.19
C ALA A 423 -6.06 37.00 6.93
N ARG A 424 -5.11 37.94 6.73
CA ARG A 424 -3.83 37.98 7.44
C ARG A 424 -4.00 38.23 8.92
N ALA A 425 -4.85 39.18 9.31
CA ALA A 425 -5.15 39.45 10.70
C ALA A 425 -5.80 38.23 11.39
N ALA A 426 -6.76 37.60 10.73
CA ALA A 426 -7.43 36.41 11.26
C ALA A 426 -6.48 35.21 11.43
N LEU A 427 -5.59 34.98 10.46
CA LEU A 427 -4.60 33.90 10.55
C LEU A 427 -3.55 34.19 11.63
N ARG A 428 -3.13 35.46 11.79
CA ARG A 428 -2.26 35.86 12.90
C ARG A 428 -2.88 35.53 14.26
N THR A 429 -4.19 35.76 14.43
CA THR A 429 -4.91 35.38 15.65
C THR A 429 -4.92 33.86 15.87
N ARG A 430 -5.02 33.05 14.80
CA ARG A 430 -4.96 31.58 14.90
C ARG A 430 -3.56 31.06 15.24
N LEU A 431 -2.52 31.81 14.90
CA LEU A 431 -1.11 31.53 15.19
C LEU A 431 -0.65 32.16 16.52
N GLU A 432 -1.58 32.43 17.44
CA GLU A 432 -1.28 32.99 18.75
C GLU A 432 -0.26 32.12 19.51
N GLY A 433 0.79 32.76 20.05
CA GLY A 433 1.93 32.08 20.67
C GLY A 433 3.16 31.93 19.77
N MET A 434 3.04 32.22 18.47
CA MET A 434 4.17 32.30 17.54
C MET A 434 4.54 33.76 17.21
N ASP A 435 5.78 34.02 16.79
CA ASP A 435 6.21 35.35 16.34
C ASP A 435 5.78 35.57 14.88
N VAL A 436 4.69 36.31 14.68
CA VAL A 436 4.05 36.53 13.37
C VAL A 436 4.24 37.97 12.89
N LEU A 437 4.82 38.09 11.70
CA LEU A 437 5.06 39.31 10.95
C LEU A 437 3.97 39.50 9.88
N LEU A 438 3.52 40.74 9.73
CA LEU A 438 2.65 41.19 8.65
C LEU A 438 3.44 42.10 7.70
N PRO A 439 4.29 41.55 6.81
CA PRO A 439 5.12 42.34 5.91
C PRO A 439 4.29 43.22 4.96
N ARG A 440 4.92 44.29 4.47
CA ARG A 440 4.38 45.13 3.40
C ARG A 440 5.33 45.06 2.21
N ASP A 441 4.82 45.38 1.03
CA ASP A 441 5.65 45.51 -0.17
C ASP A 441 6.74 46.58 0.09
N GLY A 442 7.98 46.28 -0.28
CA GLY A 442 9.18 47.05 0.03
C GLY A 442 9.78 46.82 1.43
N MET A 443 9.16 46.02 2.29
CA MET A 443 9.71 45.73 3.62
C MET A 443 10.89 44.77 3.56
N THR A 444 11.90 45.05 4.39
CA THR A 444 13.06 44.18 4.60
C THR A 444 13.06 43.60 6.01
N VAL A 445 13.36 42.30 6.14
CA VAL A 445 13.47 41.57 7.40
C VAL A 445 14.88 40.98 7.52
N GLU A 446 15.54 41.25 8.66
CA GLU A 446 16.90 40.79 8.95
C GLU A 446 16.96 39.86 10.17
N LYS A 447 18.00 39.02 10.21
CA LYS A 447 18.40 38.23 11.38
C LYS A 447 19.55 38.96 12.10
N HIS A 448 19.30 39.46 13.31
CA HIS A 448 20.37 39.98 14.19
C HIS A 448 20.90 38.85 15.09
N ASP A 449 22.21 38.57 14.99
CA ASP A 449 22.90 37.63 15.88
C ASP A 449 23.07 38.18 17.30
N LYS A 450 22.61 37.42 18.30
CA LYS A 450 23.19 37.50 19.64
C LYS A 450 24.39 36.55 19.70
N ARG A 451 25.59 37.13 19.78
CA ARG A 451 26.86 36.43 20.04
C ARG A 451 26.79 35.57 21.30
N GLY A 452 27.29 34.34 21.19
CA GLY A 452 27.97 33.65 22.29
C GLY A 452 27.55 32.19 22.52
N ALA A 453 28.30 31.24 21.96
CA ALA A 453 28.79 30.05 22.67
C ALA A 453 29.70 29.23 21.74
N THR A 454 31.00 29.37 21.96
CA THR A 454 32.05 28.47 21.47
C THR A 454 31.78 27.05 21.98
N ARG A 455 31.77 26.04 21.09
CA ARG A 455 31.93 24.65 21.53
C ARG A 455 32.77 23.83 20.55
N SER A 456 34.06 23.79 20.90
CA SER A 456 35.02 22.69 20.82
C SER A 456 34.86 21.62 19.73
N THR A 457 35.74 21.71 18.74
CA THR A 457 36.23 20.60 17.92
C THR A 457 36.94 19.54 18.78
N SER A 458 36.58 18.26 18.65
CA SER A 458 37.43 17.15 19.12
C SER A 458 37.69 16.18 17.97
N SER A 459 38.96 16.03 17.63
CA SER A 459 39.52 15.15 16.61
C SER A 459 39.90 13.77 17.18
N SER A 460 39.64 12.73 16.36
CA SER A 460 40.44 11.49 16.16
C SER A 460 40.36 10.36 17.21
N PRO A 461 40.55 9.06 16.85
CA PRO A 461 41.52 8.54 15.86
C PRO A 461 41.05 7.47 14.85
N SER A 462 41.85 7.38 13.77
CA SER A 462 41.86 6.39 12.69
C SER A 462 42.43 5.02 13.11
N ALA A 463 42.02 3.95 12.38
CA ALA A 463 42.81 2.78 11.92
C ALA A 463 41.89 1.54 11.88
N HIS A 464 41.93 0.58 10.95
CA HIS A 464 42.59 0.36 9.65
C HIS A 464 41.98 -0.97 9.15
N VAL A 465 41.56 -1.08 7.87
CA VAL A 465 41.86 -2.24 7.00
C VAL A 465 41.81 -1.75 5.54
N LEU A 466 42.96 -1.37 4.99
CA LEU A 466 43.20 -1.07 3.57
C LEU A 466 44.52 -1.77 3.17
N ASP A 467 44.53 -3.09 3.18
CA ASP A 467 45.66 -3.87 2.67
C ASP A 467 45.22 -4.53 1.36
N THR A 468 45.72 -4.06 0.20
CA THR A 468 45.83 -4.85 -1.04
C THR A 468 46.38 -4.08 -2.26
N LEU A 469 46.45 -2.74 -2.25
CA LEU A 469 47.03 -1.99 -3.39
C LEU A 469 48.54 -1.77 -3.18
N PRO A 470 49.40 -2.14 -4.16
CA PRO A 470 50.82 -1.76 -4.13
C PRO A 470 50.96 -0.24 -4.14
N THR A 471 51.67 0.34 -3.16
CA THR A 471 51.88 1.78 -3.07
C THR A 471 53.30 2.18 -3.46
N GLY A 472 53.45 3.32 -4.14
CA GLY A 472 54.74 3.88 -4.52
C GLY A 472 55.37 3.23 -5.75
N ILE A 473 54.57 2.61 -6.62
CA ILE A 473 55.08 1.91 -7.82
C ILE A 473 55.76 2.84 -8.82
N GLY A 474 55.39 4.12 -8.85
CA GLY A 474 55.97 5.12 -9.73
C GLY A 474 57.32 5.66 -9.26
N GLY A 475 57.83 5.24 -8.09
CA GLY A 475 59.17 5.61 -7.63
C GLY A 475 59.43 7.12 -7.48
N GLY A 476 58.39 7.95 -7.37
CA GLY A 476 58.49 9.41 -7.33
C GLY A 476 58.51 10.11 -8.70
N VAL A 477 58.27 9.37 -9.79
CA VAL A 477 58.16 9.92 -11.15
C VAL A 477 56.73 10.47 -11.39
N PRO A 478 56.58 11.67 -12.01
CA PRO A 478 55.27 12.19 -12.40
C PRO A 478 54.53 11.24 -13.35
N PHE A 479 53.26 10.97 -13.06
CA PHE A 479 52.38 10.15 -13.88
C PHE A 479 52.14 10.81 -15.25
N ASP A 480 52.25 10.02 -16.32
CA ASP A 480 51.97 10.40 -17.71
C ASP A 480 51.40 9.21 -18.51
N SER A 481 51.03 9.43 -19.78
CA SER A 481 50.37 8.43 -20.62
C SER A 481 51.16 7.15 -20.86
N THR A 482 52.50 7.18 -20.71
CA THR A 482 53.36 6.00 -20.89
C THR A 482 53.38 5.09 -19.67
N HIS A 483 53.01 5.63 -18.51
CA HIS A 483 52.97 4.94 -17.21
C HIS A 483 51.63 4.22 -16.93
N VAL A 484 50.61 4.47 -17.75
CA VAL A 484 49.25 3.93 -17.61
C VAL A 484 49.25 2.40 -17.56
N GLU A 485 50.00 1.72 -18.43
CA GLU A 485 50.07 0.24 -18.42
C GLU A 485 50.73 -0.34 -17.16
N GLU A 486 51.69 0.36 -16.58
CA GLU A 486 52.41 -0.07 -15.39
C GLU A 486 51.53 0.07 -14.14
N LEU A 487 50.81 1.19 -14.03
CA LEU A 487 49.76 1.38 -13.04
C LEU A 487 48.68 0.29 -13.16
N TRP A 488 48.27 -0.06 -14.38
CA TRP A 488 47.29 -1.11 -14.61
C TRP A 488 47.77 -2.51 -14.30
N ARG A 489 49.03 -2.85 -14.56
CA ARG A 489 49.58 -4.15 -14.15
C ARG A 489 49.61 -4.28 -12.63
N ALA A 490 49.91 -3.21 -11.90
CA ALA A 490 49.88 -3.23 -10.44
C ALA A 490 48.46 -3.48 -9.90
N VAL A 491 47.44 -2.81 -10.46
CA VAL A 491 46.04 -2.98 -10.03
C VAL A 491 45.44 -4.31 -10.51
N ALA A 492 45.86 -4.83 -11.67
CA ALA A 492 45.40 -6.11 -12.22
C ALA A 492 45.85 -7.34 -11.40
N THR A 493 46.78 -7.18 -10.45
CA THR A 493 47.14 -8.25 -9.50
C THR A 493 46.07 -8.52 -8.44
N ILE A 494 45.02 -7.69 -8.37
CA ILE A 494 43.91 -7.82 -7.42
C ILE A 494 42.85 -8.77 -8.00
N PRO A 495 42.57 -9.92 -7.36
CA PRO A 495 41.76 -11.00 -7.92
C PRO A 495 40.23 -10.78 -7.84
N THR A 496 39.75 -9.59 -7.49
CA THR A 496 38.33 -9.30 -7.24
C THR A 496 37.82 -8.08 -8.03
N MET A 497 36.54 -8.10 -8.40
CA MET A 497 35.83 -6.90 -8.88
C MET A 497 35.90 -5.82 -7.79
N ARG A 498 36.68 -4.76 -8.02
CA ARG A 498 36.89 -3.69 -7.04
C ARG A 498 36.73 -2.32 -7.71
N ILE A 499 36.12 -1.40 -6.98
CA ILE A 499 36.15 0.03 -7.32
C ILE A 499 37.50 0.58 -6.88
N VAL A 500 38.20 1.25 -7.79
CA VAL A 500 39.44 1.95 -7.46
C VAL A 500 39.26 3.40 -7.83
N THR A 501 39.34 4.29 -6.85
CA THR A 501 39.19 5.74 -7.06
C THR A 501 40.45 6.32 -7.70
N ALA A 502 40.31 7.45 -8.43
CA ALA A 502 41.47 8.18 -8.96
C ALA A 502 42.47 8.59 -7.86
N ARG A 503 41.96 8.83 -6.64
CA ARG A 503 42.76 9.09 -5.44
C ARG A 503 43.56 7.85 -5.02
N GLU A 504 42.95 6.67 -4.98
CA GLU A 504 43.67 5.41 -4.68
C GLU A 504 44.70 5.06 -5.76
N LEU A 505 44.44 5.36 -7.03
CA LEU A 505 45.42 5.21 -8.12
C LEU A 505 46.59 6.17 -7.97
N ALA A 506 46.34 7.42 -7.56
CA ALA A 506 47.38 8.36 -7.22
C ALA A 506 48.21 7.87 -6.01
N ILE A 507 47.58 7.32 -4.98
CA ILE A 507 48.28 6.71 -3.83
C ILE A 507 49.09 5.48 -4.25
N ALA A 508 48.55 4.64 -5.14
CA ALA A 508 49.26 3.49 -5.69
C ALA A 508 50.51 3.92 -6.45
N TRP A 509 50.41 4.95 -7.29
CA TRP A 509 51.53 5.48 -8.08
C TRP A 509 52.57 6.22 -7.24
N TYR A 510 52.15 7.20 -6.44
CA TYR A 510 53.05 8.14 -5.75
C TYR A 510 53.44 7.73 -4.32
N GLY A 511 52.73 6.77 -3.70
CA GLY A 511 53.02 6.27 -2.35
C GLY A 511 52.33 7.05 -1.22
N GLY A 512 52.13 6.38 -0.08
CA GLY A 512 51.34 6.85 1.07
C GLY A 512 51.97 7.97 1.91
N ARG A 513 52.17 9.15 1.33
CA ARG A 513 52.34 10.40 2.09
C ARG A 513 50.99 11.12 2.18
N VAL A 514 50.68 11.60 3.38
CA VAL A 514 49.37 12.01 3.92
C VAL A 514 48.68 13.18 3.18
N GLU A 515 49.23 13.66 2.08
CA GLU A 515 48.61 14.71 1.26
C GLU A 515 48.85 14.39 -0.23
N ALA A 516 48.07 13.47 -0.78
CA ALA A 516 47.84 13.46 -2.22
C ALA A 516 47.03 14.72 -2.53
N THR A 517 47.73 15.82 -2.83
CA THR A 517 47.11 17.08 -3.27
C THR A 517 46.17 16.79 -4.44
N GLU A 518 45.05 17.52 -4.52
CA GLU A 518 44.13 17.48 -5.66
C GLU A 518 44.87 17.50 -7.00
N GLU A 519 46.03 18.16 -7.06
CA GLU A 519 46.95 18.19 -8.20
C GLU A 519 47.38 16.80 -8.69
N TYR A 520 47.77 15.86 -7.82
CA TYR A 520 48.20 14.52 -8.24
C TYR A 520 47.02 13.65 -8.68
N THR A 521 45.87 13.78 -8.02
CA THR A 521 44.62 13.10 -8.42
C THR A 521 44.11 13.65 -9.75
N ARG A 522 44.14 14.97 -9.94
CA ARG A 522 43.78 15.66 -11.17
C ARG A 522 44.72 15.27 -12.31
N ARG A 523 46.02 15.18 -12.06
CA ARG A 523 47.00 14.72 -13.06
C ARG A 523 46.76 13.28 -13.52
N VAL A 524 46.37 12.37 -12.62
CA VAL A 524 45.97 11.01 -13.01
C VAL A 524 44.71 11.05 -13.86
N LEU A 525 43.71 11.88 -13.51
CA LEU A 525 42.48 12.05 -14.29
C LEU A 525 42.74 12.63 -15.68
N ASP A 526 43.49 13.73 -15.77
CA ASP A 526 43.81 14.41 -17.04
C ASP A 526 44.50 13.46 -18.02
N ILE A 527 45.49 12.69 -17.55
CA ILE A 527 46.21 11.71 -18.36
C ILE A 527 45.32 10.55 -18.82
N LEU A 528 44.35 10.14 -17.98
CA LEU A 528 43.37 9.13 -18.38
C LEU A 528 42.38 9.71 -19.39
N ASP A 529 42.00 10.99 -19.28
CA ASP A 529 41.11 11.72 -20.20
C ASP A 529 41.72 11.89 -21.60
N GLU A 530 43.05 11.93 -21.68
CA GLU A 530 43.80 11.98 -22.94
C GLU A 530 43.84 10.65 -23.73
N ASP A 531 43.29 9.53 -23.22
CA ASP A 531 43.16 8.26 -23.97
C ASP A 531 42.00 8.29 -24.98
N TYR A 532 42.16 9.06 -26.06
CA TYR A 532 41.18 9.23 -27.14
C TYR A 532 40.79 7.93 -27.86
N GLU A 533 41.65 6.90 -27.80
CA GLU A 533 41.40 5.60 -28.43
C GLU A 533 40.59 4.64 -27.55
N GLN A 534 40.21 5.03 -26.33
CA GLN A 534 39.46 4.19 -25.37
C GLN A 534 40.11 2.82 -25.16
N ARG A 535 41.45 2.75 -25.11
CA ARG A 535 42.19 1.48 -25.08
C ARG A 535 41.92 0.67 -23.81
N TYR A 536 41.49 1.35 -22.75
CA TYR A 536 41.27 0.77 -21.41
C TYR A 536 39.85 0.99 -20.85
N PHE A 537 38.98 1.70 -21.57
CA PHE A 537 37.64 2.10 -21.11
C PHE A 537 36.53 1.49 -21.96
N VAL A 538 35.44 1.05 -21.31
CA VAL A 538 34.22 0.59 -21.97
C VAL A 538 33.08 1.57 -21.70
N ARG A 539 32.29 1.85 -22.75
CA ARG A 539 31.16 2.79 -22.68
C ARG A 539 30.03 2.21 -21.82
N GLN A 540 29.33 3.06 -21.05
CA GLN A 540 28.23 2.68 -20.16
C GLN A 540 27.14 1.81 -20.83
N HIS A 541 26.82 2.08 -22.11
CA HIS A 541 25.86 1.27 -22.87
C HIS A 541 26.33 -0.18 -23.10
N ALA A 542 27.63 -0.44 -23.17
CA ALA A 542 28.18 -1.80 -23.30
C ALA A 542 28.10 -2.60 -21.99
N LEU A 543 28.09 -1.91 -20.83
CA LEU A 543 27.74 -2.49 -19.53
C LEU A 543 26.23 -2.80 -19.44
N ALA A 544 25.39 -1.97 -20.04
CA ALA A 544 23.95 -2.23 -20.16
C ALA A 544 23.64 -3.34 -21.19
N GLU A 545 24.42 -3.48 -22.26
CA GLU A 545 24.30 -4.55 -23.27
C GLU A 545 24.82 -5.90 -22.78
N ALA A 546 25.77 -5.93 -21.84
CA ALA A 546 26.20 -7.17 -21.18
C ALA A 546 25.04 -7.89 -20.47
N TYR A 547 23.96 -7.17 -20.13
CA TYR A 547 22.72 -7.70 -19.57
C TYR A 547 21.54 -7.76 -20.56
N ARG A 548 21.79 -7.48 -21.85
CA ARG A 548 20.76 -7.41 -22.90
C ARG A 548 20.98 -8.52 -23.93
N VAL A 549 20.74 -9.78 -23.54
CA VAL A 549 20.63 -10.86 -24.52
C VAL A 549 19.23 -10.84 -25.15
N ARG A 550 19.19 -10.30 -26.37
CA ARG A 550 18.21 -10.45 -27.48
C ARG A 550 16.88 -9.68 -27.44
N GLY A 551 16.81 -8.68 -28.34
CA GLY A 551 15.58 -8.14 -28.93
C GLY A 551 15.79 -6.74 -29.52
N GLN A 552 16.00 -6.65 -30.84
CA GLN A 552 16.44 -5.52 -31.69
C GLN A 552 15.66 -4.18 -31.53
N SER A 553 16.39 -3.04 -31.46
CA SER A 553 16.62 -1.97 -32.49
C SER A 553 15.47 -0.94 -32.56
N GLU A 554 15.62 0.38 -32.64
CA GLU A 554 16.62 1.25 -33.30
C GLU A 554 16.31 2.70 -32.88
N GLU A 555 17.30 3.58 -32.60
CA GLU A 555 17.33 5.01 -33.00
C GLU A 555 18.55 5.76 -32.40
N GLN A 556 18.94 6.84 -33.07
CA GLN A 556 20.31 7.35 -33.30
C GLN A 556 20.92 8.25 -32.21
N PRO A 557 22.27 8.44 -32.22
CA PRO A 557 23.02 9.12 -31.16
C PRO A 557 23.20 10.64 -31.44
N GLY A 558 22.98 11.46 -30.42
CA GLY A 558 23.37 12.87 -30.37
C GLY A 558 24.29 13.11 -29.16
N ASP A 559 25.34 13.90 -29.37
CA ASP A 559 26.51 14.12 -28.50
C ASP A 559 26.19 14.35 -27.02
N PHE A 560 26.72 13.46 -26.17
CA PHE A 560 26.53 13.43 -24.72
C PHE A 560 27.87 13.25 -23.98
N ILE A 561 28.91 13.99 -24.41
CA ILE A 561 30.28 13.83 -23.89
C ILE A 561 30.70 14.99 -22.95
N SER A 562 29.99 16.12 -22.90
CA SER A 562 30.39 17.26 -22.06
C SER A 562 29.93 17.19 -20.59
N ASP A 563 29.04 16.26 -20.24
CA ASP A 563 28.26 16.33 -18.98
C ASP A 563 28.64 15.25 -17.95
N LEU A 564 29.76 14.56 -18.14
CA LEU A 564 30.27 13.57 -17.20
C LEU A 564 31.50 14.14 -16.49
N VAL A 565 31.30 14.84 -15.37
CA VAL A 565 32.39 15.24 -14.46
C VAL A 565 32.04 14.77 -13.06
N ASP A 566 32.57 13.58 -12.74
CA ASP A 566 33.12 13.10 -11.45
C ASP A 566 33.15 11.56 -11.46
N HIS A 567 34.35 11.02 -11.70
CA HIS A 567 34.57 9.69 -12.27
C HIS A 567 34.89 8.62 -11.21
N ILE A 568 34.01 7.63 -11.05
CA ILE A 568 34.28 6.36 -10.35
C ILE A 568 34.72 5.32 -11.39
N LEU A 569 35.91 4.72 -11.20
CA LEU A 569 36.45 3.68 -12.06
C LEU A 569 36.14 2.28 -11.52
N LEU A 570 35.39 1.50 -12.30
CA LEU A 570 35.07 0.09 -12.01
C LEU A 570 36.03 -0.84 -12.74
N LEU A 571 36.81 -1.67 -12.04
CA LEU A 571 37.63 -2.71 -12.66
C LEU A 571 36.83 -4.03 -12.79
N SER A 572 36.64 -4.49 -14.03
CA SER A 572 36.23 -5.85 -14.34
C SER A 572 37.43 -6.67 -14.82
N VAL A 573 37.84 -7.65 -14.02
CA VAL A 573 38.84 -8.65 -14.40
C VAL A 573 38.11 -9.97 -14.59
N SER A 574 37.80 -10.33 -15.85
CA SER A 574 37.33 -11.69 -16.12
C SER A 574 38.52 -12.63 -16.02
N SER A 575 38.37 -13.77 -15.34
CA SER A 575 39.37 -14.85 -15.36
C SER A 575 39.47 -15.40 -16.79
N GLY A 576 40.39 -14.84 -17.59
CA GLY A 576 40.61 -15.20 -19.00
C GLY A 576 40.80 -14.03 -19.97
N SER A 577 40.60 -12.76 -19.54
CA SER A 577 40.94 -11.59 -20.37
C SER A 577 42.39 -11.17 -20.11
N THR A 578 43.14 -10.85 -21.16
CA THR A 578 44.52 -10.34 -21.05
C THR A 578 44.60 -8.86 -20.63
N LYS A 579 43.45 -8.18 -20.48
CA LYS A 579 43.37 -6.77 -20.07
C LYS A 579 42.21 -6.51 -19.07
N PRO A 580 42.41 -5.67 -18.04
CA PRO A 580 41.34 -5.18 -17.17
C PRO A 580 40.41 -4.23 -17.93
N VAL A 581 39.12 -4.24 -17.62
CA VAL A 581 38.10 -3.41 -18.27
C VAL A 581 37.60 -2.34 -17.30
N LEU A 582 37.64 -1.05 -17.68
CA LEU A 582 37.23 0.09 -16.84
C LEU A 582 35.91 0.75 -17.31
N CYS A 583 35.06 1.21 -16.38
CA CYS A 583 33.93 2.10 -16.67
C CYS A 583 34.19 3.49 -16.07
N ARG A 584 33.92 4.57 -16.81
CA ARG A 584 34.39 5.93 -16.50
C ARG A 584 33.48 6.76 -15.57
N ALA A 585 32.20 6.44 -15.42
CA ALA A 585 31.30 7.16 -14.51
C ALA A 585 29.98 6.40 -14.33
N ILE A 586 29.22 6.77 -13.31
CA ILE A 586 27.85 6.28 -13.07
C ILE A 586 26.97 7.50 -12.78
N GLU A 587 25.83 7.62 -13.46
CA GLU A 587 24.87 8.70 -13.26
C GLU A 587 24.30 8.73 -11.83
N PRO A 588 24.12 9.92 -11.21
CA PRO A 588 23.34 10.07 -9.99
C PRO A 588 21.90 9.57 -10.18
N GLY A 589 21.46 8.61 -9.37
CA GLY A 589 20.14 7.98 -9.50
C GLY A 589 20.11 6.70 -10.36
N ALA A 590 21.26 6.26 -10.88
CA ALA A 590 21.37 4.95 -11.50
C ALA A 590 20.98 3.85 -10.48
N ALA A 591 20.05 2.99 -10.88
CA ALA A 591 19.70 1.76 -10.16
C ALA A 591 20.02 0.59 -11.07
N VAL A 592 20.70 -0.45 -10.55
CA VAL A 592 20.84 -1.69 -11.33
C VAL A 592 19.46 -2.30 -11.46
N ARG A 593 19.00 -2.39 -12.70
CA ARG A 593 17.78 -3.12 -13.05
C ARG A 593 18.16 -4.59 -13.17
N VAL A 594 17.92 -5.37 -12.13
CA VAL A 594 17.90 -6.83 -12.28
C VAL A 594 16.60 -7.15 -13.02
N GLN A 595 16.72 -7.44 -14.31
CA GLN A 595 15.57 -7.78 -15.13
C GLN A 595 15.30 -9.28 -14.94
N PHE A 596 14.34 -9.61 -14.09
CA PHE A 596 13.88 -10.98 -13.92
C PHE A 596 13.14 -11.46 -15.20
N PRO A 597 13.15 -12.77 -15.49
CA PRO A 597 12.34 -13.35 -16.56
C PRO A 597 10.87 -12.91 -16.45
N ARG A 598 10.18 -12.85 -17.58
CA ARG A 598 8.75 -12.47 -17.61
C ARG A 598 7.95 -13.42 -16.72
N GLY A 599 7.34 -12.86 -15.68
CA GLY A 599 6.46 -13.60 -14.77
C GLY A 599 6.50 -13.08 -13.34
N VAL A 600 7.69 -12.76 -12.81
CA VAL A 600 7.83 -12.41 -11.39
C VAL A 600 7.16 -11.04 -11.10
N SER A 601 6.16 -11.03 -10.23
CA SER A 601 5.33 -9.85 -9.92
C SER A 601 6.01 -8.84 -8.99
N TYR A 602 5.90 -7.58 -9.41
CA TYR A 602 5.73 -6.33 -8.67
C TYR A 602 6.45 -6.02 -7.33
N GLU A 603 7.59 -6.61 -7.01
CA GLU A 603 8.63 -5.85 -6.29
C GLU A 603 9.71 -5.41 -7.27
N ARG A 604 9.47 -4.30 -7.98
CA ARG A 604 10.55 -3.54 -8.63
C ARG A 604 11.41 -2.91 -7.54
N THR A 605 12.18 -3.73 -6.84
CA THR A 605 13.16 -3.21 -5.89
C THR A 605 14.29 -2.60 -6.70
N ARG A 606 14.27 -1.27 -6.80
CA ARG A 606 15.44 -0.50 -7.18
C ARG A 606 16.37 -0.53 -5.98
N PHE A 607 17.52 -1.17 -6.12
CA PHE A 607 18.61 -0.94 -5.20
C PHE A 607 19.33 0.32 -5.67
N PRO A 608 19.48 1.35 -4.83
CA PRO A 608 20.38 2.45 -5.18
C PRO A 608 21.77 1.86 -5.38
N PHE A 609 22.49 2.31 -6.42
CA PHE A 609 23.81 1.75 -6.74
C PHE A 609 24.76 1.78 -5.52
N SER A 610 24.64 2.79 -4.65
CA SER A 610 25.35 2.91 -3.37
C SER A 610 25.17 1.70 -2.43
N ALA A 611 23.98 1.10 -2.37
CA ALA A 611 23.76 -0.12 -1.57
C ALA A 611 24.44 -1.34 -2.20
N ILE A 612 24.47 -1.40 -3.55
CA ILE A 612 25.16 -2.47 -4.28
C ILE A 612 26.69 -2.38 -4.09
N LEU A 613 27.26 -1.17 -3.98
CA LEU A 613 28.69 -0.97 -3.78
C LEU A 613 29.19 -1.49 -2.42
N GLU A 614 28.36 -1.44 -1.38
CA GLU A 614 28.66 -2.01 -0.07
C GLU A 614 28.45 -3.53 -0.02
N LEU A 615 27.67 -4.06 -0.98
CA LEU A 615 27.31 -5.47 -1.07
C LEU A 615 28.31 -6.30 -1.87
N ILE A 616 28.89 -5.80 -2.97
CA ILE A 616 29.79 -6.58 -3.86
C ILE A 616 31.05 -7.02 -3.10
N GLY A 617 30.99 -8.23 -2.54
CA GLY A 617 32.16 -8.99 -2.10
C GLY A 617 32.81 -9.74 -3.27
N PRO A 618 33.88 -10.52 -3.01
CA PRO A 618 34.50 -11.37 -4.02
C PRO A 618 33.47 -12.28 -4.71
N SER A 619 33.56 -12.41 -6.03
CA SER A 619 32.78 -13.37 -6.82
C SER A 619 33.01 -14.80 -6.29
N PRO A 620 31.96 -15.63 -6.12
CA PRO A 620 32.12 -17.03 -5.76
C PRO A 620 32.59 -17.81 -6.99
N SER A 621 33.89 -17.76 -7.25
CA SER A 621 34.55 -18.65 -8.19
C SER A 621 35.96 -18.95 -7.70
N ALA A 622 36.04 -19.67 -6.58
CA ALA A 622 37.28 -20.30 -6.14
C ALA A 622 37.10 -21.64 -5.40
N GLN A 623 35.89 -22.19 -5.26
CA GLN A 623 35.68 -23.47 -4.57
C GLN A 623 34.53 -24.31 -5.15
N SER A 624 34.54 -24.59 -6.46
CA SER A 624 34.08 -25.89 -6.96
C SER A 624 34.50 -26.08 -8.41
N SER A 625 35.07 -27.25 -8.65
CA SER A 625 35.61 -27.80 -9.90
C SER A 625 34.70 -27.69 -11.13
N TYR A 626 35.35 -27.34 -12.26
CA TYR A 626 35.13 -27.83 -13.63
C TYR A 626 33.72 -28.29 -14.03
N GLU A 627 33.01 -27.49 -14.84
CA GLU A 627 32.62 -27.81 -16.23
C GLU A 627 31.48 -26.89 -16.73
N THR A 628 31.60 -26.46 -17.98
CA THR A 628 30.62 -25.74 -18.82
C THR A 628 30.27 -24.29 -18.46
N GLY A 629 30.86 -23.37 -19.23
CA GLY A 629 30.49 -21.97 -19.25
C GLY A 629 29.16 -21.72 -19.95
N SER A 630 28.34 -20.86 -19.35
CA SER A 630 27.28 -20.12 -20.03
C SER A 630 26.85 -18.95 -19.14
N ALA A 631 26.48 -17.82 -19.74
CA ALA A 631 25.92 -16.63 -19.09
C ALA A 631 24.66 -16.93 -18.23
N SER A 632 24.12 -18.14 -18.30
CA SER A 632 23.04 -18.63 -17.44
C SER A 632 23.44 -18.74 -15.96
N SER A 633 24.72 -18.93 -15.59
CA SER A 633 25.09 -19.18 -14.19
C SER A 633 25.00 -17.94 -13.29
N ILE A 634 25.31 -16.75 -13.83
CA ILE A 634 25.29 -15.49 -13.07
C ILE A 634 23.84 -15.03 -12.83
N ALA A 635 22.95 -15.19 -13.81
CA ALA A 635 21.55 -14.84 -13.66
C ALA A 635 20.84 -15.73 -12.63
N VAL A 636 21.14 -17.04 -12.64
CA VAL A 636 20.64 -18.00 -11.63
C VAL A 636 21.20 -17.66 -10.25
N TYR A 637 22.51 -17.40 -10.14
CA TYR A 637 23.13 -16.99 -8.87
C TYR A 637 22.51 -15.70 -8.29
N LEU A 638 22.31 -14.66 -9.10
CA LEU A 638 21.68 -13.40 -8.63
C LEU A 638 20.21 -13.60 -8.25
N ALA A 639 19.49 -14.48 -8.95
CA ALA A 639 18.11 -14.83 -8.59
C ALA A 639 18.05 -15.57 -7.25
N ASP A 640 18.94 -16.54 -7.04
CA ASP A 640 19.06 -17.28 -5.78
C ASP A 640 19.51 -16.36 -4.63
N LEU A 641 20.43 -15.42 -4.89
CA LEU A 641 20.88 -14.42 -3.93
C LEU A 641 19.73 -13.54 -3.42
N VAL A 642 18.92 -12.98 -4.34
CA VAL A 642 17.77 -12.14 -3.98
C VAL A 642 16.69 -12.96 -3.28
N ARG A 643 16.46 -14.20 -3.71
CA ARG A 643 15.49 -15.13 -3.09
C ARG A 643 15.90 -15.43 -1.64
N ASN A 644 17.15 -15.79 -1.42
CA ASN A 644 17.69 -16.09 -0.10
C ASN A 644 17.70 -14.86 0.80
N ALA A 645 18.14 -13.69 0.30
CA ALA A 645 18.10 -12.45 1.06
C ALA A 645 16.67 -12.05 1.47
N ARG A 646 15.67 -12.30 0.61
CA ARG A 646 14.26 -12.08 0.95
C ARG A 646 13.79 -13.02 2.07
N ARG A 647 14.21 -14.29 2.03
CA ARG A 647 13.92 -15.27 3.08
C ARG A 647 14.57 -14.87 4.41
N ILE A 648 15.84 -14.48 4.40
CA ILE A 648 16.58 -14.03 5.58
C ILE A 648 15.93 -12.78 6.17
N ARG A 649 15.61 -11.78 5.35
CA ARG A 649 14.97 -10.53 5.82
C ARG A 649 13.64 -10.76 6.55
N ARG A 650 12.84 -11.75 6.13
CA ARG A 650 11.57 -12.09 6.81
C ARG A 650 11.76 -12.66 8.21
N MET A 651 12.95 -13.15 8.53
CA MET A 651 13.30 -13.68 9.85
C MET A 651 14.01 -12.63 10.73
N LEU A 652 14.27 -11.43 10.20
CA LEU A 652 14.91 -10.33 10.93
C LEU A 652 13.86 -9.34 11.43
N SER A 653 14.02 -8.89 12.68
CA SER A 653 13.21 -7.81 13.25
C SER A 653 13.99 -6.49 13.18
N ALA A 654 13.37 -5.48 12.58
CA ALA A 654 13.87 -4.11 12.56
C ALA A 654 13.86 -3.52 13.97
N HIS A 655 12.85 -3.84 14.78
CA HIS A 655 12.73 -3.39 16.17
C HIS A 655 13.85 -3.97 17.03
N GLU A 656 14.15 -5.26 16.88
CA GLU A 656 15.22 -5.92 17.64
C GLU A 656 16.60 -5.43 17.22
N LEU A 657 16.86 -5.27 15.92
CA LEU A 657 18.10 -4.67 15.42
C LEU A 657 18.31 -3.26 15.99
N ALA A 658 17.24 -2.45 16.08
CA ALA A 658 17.31 -1.10 16.61
C ALA A 658 17.64 -1.06 18.11
N ARG A 659 17.07 -1.97 18.92
CA ARG A 659 17.37 -2.08 20.35
C ARG A 659 18.84 -2.44 20.64
N GLN A 660 19.51 -3.09 19.69
CA GLN A 660 20.93 -3.43 19.80
C GLN A 660 21.85 -2.28 19.37
N CYS A 661 21.32 -1.25 18.72
CA CYS A 661 22.07 -0.04 18.40
C CYS A 661 22.12 0.92 19.59
N GLN A 662 23.21 1.69 19.70
CA GLN A 662 23.36 2.78 20.67
C GLN A 662 22.95 4.11 20.04
N GLU A 663 22.33 4.97 20.83
CA GLU A 663 22.02 6.35 20.44
C GLU A 663 23.29 7.10 20.03
N GLU A 664 23.17 7.94 19.01
CA GLU A 664 24.26 8.73 18.42
C GLU A 664 25.44 7.95 17.80
N ALA A 665 25.51 6.63 17.98
CA ALA A 665 26.50 5.78 17.33
C ALA A 665 26.26 5.66 15.82
N SER A 666 27.32 5.32 15.09
CA SER A 666 27.30 5.11 13.64
C SER A 666 27.92 3.75 13.35
N TYR A 667 27.28 2.97 12.49
CA TYR A 667 27.64 1.59 12.17
C TYR A 667 27.80 1.42 10.67
N THR A 668 28.77 0.61 10.26
CA THR A 668 28.88 0.08 8.90
C THR A 668 27.83 -0.99 8.66
N LEU A 669 27.54 -1.35 7.39
CA LEU A 669 26.65 -2.48 7.10
C LEU A 669 27.14 -3.80 7.72
N VAL A 670 28.46 -3.98 7.83
CA VAL A 670 29.08 -5.15 8.49
C VAL A 670 28.73 -5.19 9.97
N GLU A 671 28.83 -4.06 10.67
CA GLU A 671 28.45 -3.98 12.09
C GLU A 671 26.95 -4.16 12.28
N MET A 672 26.13 -3.62 11.37
CA MET A 672 24.69 -3.85 11.38
C MET A 672 24.32 -5.33 11.16
N CYS A 673 25.07 -6.06 10.33
CA CYS A 673 24.86 -7.52 10.18
C CYS A 673 25.21 -8.29 11.45
N MET A 674 26.29 -7.91 12.14
CA MET A 674 26.66 -8.53 13.42
C MET A 674 25.61 -8.27 14.50
N LEU A 675 25.07 -7.05 14.59
CA LEU A 675 23.96 -6.73 15.49
C LEU A 675 22.66 -7.46 15.09
N ALA A 676 22.42 -7.68 13.80
CA ALA A 676 21.28 -8.45 13.32
C ALA A 676 21.43 -9.97 13.53
N GLY A 677 22.57 -10.45 14.04
CA GLY A 677 22.84 -11.87 14.27
C GLY A 677 23.04 -12.69 12.99
N VAL A 678 23.36 -12.05 11.86
CA VAL A 678 23.59 -12.69 10.57
C VAL A 678 25.05 -12.56 10.11
N SER A 679 25.46 -13.36 9.14
CA SER A 679 26.87 -13.38 8.72
C SER A 679 27.22 -12.08 7.98
N PRO A 680 28.20 -11.28 8.47
CA PRO A 680 28.67 -10.11 7.75
C PRO A 680 29.43 -10.48 6.47
N GLN A 681 29.76 -11.76 6.28
CA GLN A 681 30.50 -12.26 5.11
C GLN A 681 29.57 -12.72 3.99
N SER A 682 28.36 -13.20 4.30
CA SER A 682 27.36 -13.63 3.30
C SER A 682 26.77 -12.43 2.58
N LEU A 683 26.67 -12.56 1.26
CA LEU A 683 26.08 -11.53 0.41
C LEU A 683 24.55 -11.49 0.58
N GLU A 684 23.91 -12.64 0.79
CA GLU A 684 22.49 -12.76 1.07
C GLU A 684 22.10 -12.04 2.37
N ASP A 685 22.90 -12.24 3.42
CA ASP A 685 22.68 -11.67 4.74
C ASP A 685 22.86 -10.14 4.74
N ARG A 686 23.95 -9.64 4.13
CA ARG A 686 24.16 -8.19 3.98
C ARG A 686 23.02 -7.55 3.17
N LEU A 687 22.55 -8.22 2.12
CA LEU A 687 21.46 -7.74 1.28
C LEU A 687 20.14 -7.70 2.07
N ALA A 688 19.91 -8.69 2.93
CA ALA A 688 18.74 -8.74 3.80
C ALA A 688 18.73 -7.59 4.81
N VAL A 689 19.84 -7.34 5.51
CA VAL A 689 19.98 -6.29 6.53
C VAL A 689 19.91 -4.89 5.90
N ALA A 690 20.61 -4.66 4.78
CA ALA A 690 20.52 -3.39 4.05
C ALA A 690 19.08 -3.09 3.61
N LYS A 691 18.37 -4.13 3.11
CA LYS A 691 16.99 -3.98 2.67
C LYS A 691 16.01 -3.81 3.83
N LEU A 692 16.28 -4.41 4.99
CA LEU A 692 15.54 -4.20 6.24
C LEU A 692 15.63 -2.72 6.64
N MET A 693 16.84 -2.17 6.80
CA MET A 693 17.04 -0.77 7.18
C MET A 693 16.35 0.20 6.21
N LEU A 694 16.44 -0.04 4.89
CA LEU A 694 15.78 0.77 3.86
C LEU A 694 14.24 0.75 3.94
N LYS A 695 13.62 -0.33 4.43
CA LYS A 695 12.16 -0.40 4.60
C LYS A 695 11.68 0.30 5.88
N HIS A 696 12.57 0.56 6.83
CA HIS A 696 12.25 1.20 8.11
C HIS A 696 13.02 2.52 8.30
N PRO A 697 12.80 3.55 7.45
CA PRO A 697 13.50 4.83 7.53
C PRO A 697 13.18 5.64 8.79
N HIS A 698 12.09 5.30 9.49
CA HIS A 698 11.71 5.89 10.78
C HIS A 698 12.51 5.29 11.96
N ILE A 699 13.17 4.15 11.75
CA ILE A 699 13.98 3.45 12.75
C ILE A 699 15.47 3.62 12.42
N PHE A 700 15.85 3.50 11.15
CA PHE A 700 17.24 3.60 10.70
C PHE A 700 17.42 4.75 9.70
N MET A 701 18.51 5.49 9.82
CA MET A 701 18.91 6.52 8.87
C MET A 701 20.35 6.33 8.41
N GLN A 702 20.63 6.77 7.19
CA GLN A 702 22.00 6.88 6.69
C GLN A 702 22.61 8.19 7.21
N LYS A 703 23.64 8.09 8.05
CA LYS A 703 24.34 9.25 8.64
C LYS A 703 25.38 9.86 7.69
N ARG A 704 25.93 9.06 6.78
CA ARG A 704 26.86 9.54 5.72
C ARG A 704 26.57 8.87 4.38
N PRO A 705 26.23 9.62 3.32
CA PRO A 705 26.17 9.10 1.96
C PRO A 705 27.58 8.83 1.41
N PHE A 706 27.72 7.77 0.60
CA PHE A 706 28.99 7.35 -0.02
C PHE A 706 29.64 8.42 -0.93
N LEU A 707 28.90 9.47 -1.30
CA LEU A 707 29.23 10.40 -2.38
C LEU A 707 30.26 11.48 -2.02
N GLU A 708 30.70 11.59 -0.77
CA GLU A 708 31.62 12.67 -0.32
C GLU A 708 33.11 12.28 -0.26
N GLY A 709 33.51 11.14 -0.84
CA GLY A 709 34.94 10.78 -0.93
C GLY A 709 35.65 10.46 0.40
N GLU A 710 34.91 10.37 1.51
CA GLU A 710 35.42 10.13 2.88
C GLU A 710 35.07 8.74 3.47
N GLY A 711 34.90 7.70 2.65
CA GLY A 711 34.87 6.31 3.11
C GLY A 711 33.49 5.64 3.21
N LEU A 712 33.39 4.62 4.09
CA LEU A 712 32.26 3.68 4.20
C LEU A 712 30.93 4.38 4.50
N VAL A 713 29.83 3.84 3.97
CA VAL A 713 28.47 4.27 4.34
C VAL A 713 28.24 3.95 5.82
N LEU A 714 27.71 4.93 6.56
CA LEU A 714 27.37 4.77 7.96
C LEU A 714 25.86 4.86 8.17
N TYR A 715 25.34 3.92 8.94
CA TYR A 715 23.96 3.78 9.37
C TYR A 715 23.87 4.10 10.87
N GLY A 716 22.74 4.63 11.31
CA GLY A 716 22.45 4.84 12.73
C GLY A 716 20.96 4.88 12.97
N LEU A 717 20.57 4.97 14.23
CA LEU A 717 19.16 5.16 14.60
C LEU A 717 18.65 6.51 14.09
N ALA A 718 17.47 6.51 13.51
CA ALA A 718 16.76 7.72 13.11
C ALA A 718 16.24 8.46 14.36
N PRO A 719 16.03 9.78 14.35
CA PRO A 719 15.58 10.51 15.54
C PRO A 719 14.23 10.04 16.10
N SER A 720 13.38 9.45 15.26
CA SER A 720 12.06 8.92 15.60
C SER A 720 12.06 7.44 16.00
N TRP A 721 13.24 6.81 16.20
CA TRP A 721 13.32 5.37 16.40
C TRP A 721 12.53 4.89 17.64
N GLU A 722 12.53 5.66 18.74
CA GLU A 722 11.79 5.33 19.97
C GLU A 722 10.27 5.32 19.75
N GLU A 723 9.75 6.31 19.04
CA GLU A 723 8.32 6.40 18.69
C GLU A 723 7.94 5.26 17.74
N ALA A 724 8.81 4.94 16.78
CA ALA A 724 8.60 3.83 15.86
C ALA A 724 8.66 2.45 16.55
N LEU A 725 9.40 2.31 17.65
CA LEU A 725 9.39 1.10 18.48
C LEU A 725 8.13 0.94 19.33
N ALA A 726 7.41 2.03 19.60
CA ALA A 726 6.14 2.00 20.34
C ALA A 726 4.97 1.48 19.47
N GLU A 727 5.10 1.54 18.15
CA GLU A 727 4.16 0.95 17.20
C GLU A 727 4.48 -0.54 16.96
N PRO A 728 3.45 -1.40 16.76
CA PRO A 728 3.67 -2.81 16.47
C PRO A 728 4.42 -2.98 15.15
N GLU A 729 5.45 -3.84 15.14
CA GLU A 729 6.28 -4.09 13.96
C GLU A 729 5.43 -4.61 12.78
N GLU A 730 5.48 -3.92 11.64
CA GLU A 730 4.80 -4.34 10.41
C GLU A 730 5.52 -5.55 9.78
N VAL A 731 5.01 -6.75 10.04
CA VAL A 731 5.50 -7.98 9.40
C VAL A 731 4.92 -8.12 7.99
N GLU A 732 5.79 -8.20 6.99
CA GLU A 732 5.42 -8.30 5.58
C GLU A 732 4.79 -9.67 5.22
N ARG A 733 3.47 -9.72 5.09
CA ARG A 733 2.72 -10.95 4.75
C ARG A 733 2.73 -11.22 3.22
N PRO A 734 2.86 -12.49 2.78
CA PRO A 734 2.78 -12.84 1.36
C PRO A 734 1.38 -12.57 0.77
N ASP A 735 1.33 -11.99 -0.44
CA ASP A 735 0.07 -11.73 -1.16
C ASP A 735 -0.51 -13.04 -1.71
N GLN A 736 -1.41 -13.64 -0.91
CA GLN A 736 -2.05 -14.92 -1.21
C GLN A 736 -2.88 -14.87 -2.50
N HIS A 737 -3.50 -13.73 -2.81
CA HIS A 737 -4.35 -13.60 -3.99
C HIS A 737 -3.50 -13.61 -5.27
N TRP A 738 -2.35 -12.94 -5.24
CA TRP A 738 -1.42 -12.98 -6.36
C TRP A 738 -0.83 -14.37 -6.58
N ILE A 739 -0.37 -15.05 -5.52
CA ILE A 739 0.19 -16.41 -5.61
C ILE A 739 -0.82 -17.36 -6.25
N LEU A 740 -2.09 -17.32 -5.82
CA LEU A 740 -3.16 -18.14 -6.40
C LEU A 740 -3.40 -17.81 -7.89
N SER A 741 -3.37 -16.53 -8.27
CA SER A 741 -3.58 -16.12 -9.66
C SER A 741 -2.50 -16.64 -10.62
N VAL A 742 -1.25 -16.71 -10.17
CA VAL A 742 -0.13 -17.26 -10.96
C VAL A 742 -0.25 -18.78 -11.06
N VAL A 743 -0.55 -19.46 -9.95
CA VAL A 743 -0.81 -20.91 -9.95
C VAL A 743 -1.94 -21.23 -10.94
N GLU A 744 -3.02 -20.45 -10.94
CA GLU A 744 -4.13 -20.59 -11.88
C GLU A 744 -3.74 -20.29 -13.33
N GLN A 745 -2.84 -19.34 -13.58
CA GLN A 745 -2.36 -19.03 -14.93
C GLN A 745 -1.58 -20.21 -15.56
N TYR A 746 -0.73 -20.88 -14.78
CA TYR A 746 0.10 -21.99 -15.28
C TYR A 746 -0.59 -23.35 -15.26
N LEU A 747 -1.32 -23.66 -14.19
CA LEU A 747 -2.00 -24.95 -14.07
C LEU A 747 -3.42 -24.91 -14.64
N GLY A 748 -4.01 -23.72 -14.81
CA GLY A 748 -5.43 -23.57 -15.13
C GLY A 748 -6.32 -24.05 -13.99
N ASN A 749 -7.44 -24.67 -14.35
CA ASN A 749 -8.32 -25.37 -13.42
C ASN A 749 -8.51 -26.83 -13.85
N PRO A 750 -7.53 -27.71 -13.58
CA PRO A 750 -7.62 -29.13 -13.90
C PRO A 750 -8.84 -29.76 -13.21
N PRO A 751 -9.64 -30.59 -13.89
CA PRO A 751 -10.81 -31.23 -13.30
C PRO A 751 -10.44 -32.21 -12.16
N ASP A 752 -9.18 -32.61 -12.08
CA ASP A 752 -8.60 -33.48 -11.06
C ASP A 752 -7.99 -32.71 -9.86
N LEU A 753 -7.85 -31.39 -9.94
CA LEU A 753 -7.40 -30.53 -8.84
C LEU A 753 -8.60 -30.03 -8.03
N TYR A 754 -8.73 -30.47 -6.77
CA TYR A 754 -9.91 -30.17 -5.95
C TYR A 754 -9.63 -29.23 -4.77
N ARG A 755 -8.37 -29.01 -4.42
CA ARG A 755 -7.99 -28.09 -3.33
C ARG A 755 -6.65 -27.42 -3.59
N ARG A 756 -6.57 -26.12 -3.26
CA ARG A 756 -5.35 -25.32 -3.20
C ARG A 756 -5.25 -24.77 -1.78
N SER A 757 -4.16 -25.04 -1.07
CA SER A 757 -3.90 -24.55 0.28
C SER A 757 -2.68 -23.64 0.24
N ILE A 758 -2.68 -22.55 0.99
CA ILE A 758 -1.54 -21.63 1.10
C ILE A 758 -1.20 -21.44 2.58
N ASP A 759 0.08 -21.52 2.90
CA ASP A 759 0.59 -21.14 4.21
C ASP A 759 0.58 -19.60 4.35
N PRO A 760 -0.12 -19.03 5.34
CA PRO A 760 -0.29 -17.59 5.46
C PRO A 760 0.99 -16.84 5.86
N GLU A 761 1.99 -17.53 6.41
CA GLU A 761 3.26 -16.95 6.87
C GLU A 761 4.36 -17.10 5.81
N THR A 762 4.51 -18.29 5.23
CA THR A 762 5.57 -18.56 4.24
C THR A 762 5.13 -18.22 2.81
N GLY A 763 3.84 -18.37 2.51
CA GLY A 763 3.27 -18.27 1.18
C GLY A 763 3.33 -19.58 0.37
N ASP A 764 3.82 -20.68 0.96
CA ASP A 764 3.95 -21.96 0.28
C ASP A 764 2.59 -22.56 -0.08
N VAL A 765 2.51 -23.20 -1.25
CA VAL A 765 1.28 -23.72 -1.82
C VAL A 765 1.27 -25.25 -1.81
N THR A 766 0.18 -25.84 -1.33
CA THR A 766 -0.09 -27.28 -1.46
C THR A 766 -1.30 -27.52 -2.37
N LEU A 767 -1.08 -28.25 -3.46
CA LEU A 767 -2.09 -28.63 -4.44
C LEU A 767 -2.58 -30.06 -4.17
N SER A 768 -3.89 -30.26 -4.03
CA SER A 768 -4.45 -31.61 -3.82
C SER A 768 -5.18 -32.08 -5.06
N PHE A 769 -4.61 -33.10 -5.71
CA PHE A 769 -5.19 -33.77 -6.87
C PHE A 769 -5.87 -35.08 -6.46
N HIS A 770 -6.88 -35.51 -7.22
CA HIS A 770 -7.52 -36.81 -7.00
C HIS A 770 -6.54 -37.97 -7.16
N PHE A 771 -5.59 -37.87 -8.10
CA PHE A 771 -4.54 -38.86 -8.37
C PHE A 771 -3.15 -38.21 -8.34
N PRO A 772 -2.54 -38.05 -7.15
CA PRO A 772 -1.28 -37.33 -6.97
C PRO A 772 -0.11 -37.84 -7.83
N ALA A 773 0.05 -39.17 -7.96
CA ALA A 773 1.15 -39.76 -8.72
C ALA A 773 1.09 -39.44 -10.23
N VAL A 774 -0.12 -39.43 -10.80
CA VAL A 774 -0.33 -39.05 -12.21
C VAL A 774 -0.15 -37.54 -12.37
N ALA A 775 -0.71 -36.76 -11.43
CA ALA A 775 -0.60 -35.30 -11.44
C ALA A 775 0.85 -34.81 -11.30
N SER A 776 1.67 -35.46 -10.47
CA SER A 776 3.08 -35.11 -10.29
C SER A 776 3.89 -35.27 -11.57
N THR A 777 3.57 -36.25 -12.42
CA THR A 777 4.24 -36.40 -13.71
C THR A 777 3.65 -35.46 -14.77
N LYS A 778 2.32 -35.30 -14.78
CA LYS A 778 1.60 -34.54 -15.79
C LYS A 778 1.77 -33.03 -15.68
N TYR A 779 1.83 -32.50 -14.45
CA TYR A 779 1.90 -31.06 -14.17
C TYR A 779 3.26 -30.57 -13.67
N ALA A 780 4.29 -31.43 -13.63
CA ALA A 780 5.64 -31.08 -13.15
C ALA A 780 6.14 -29.75 -13.73
N ALA A 781 6.20 -29.62 -15.05
CA ALA A 781 6.73 -28.42 -15.71
C ALA A 781 5.90 -27.14 -15.42
N ALA A 782 4.58 -27.28 -15.21
CA ALA A 782 3.70 -26.15 -14.89
C ALA A 782 3.83 -25.73 -13.43
N ILE A 783 4.02 -26.69 -12.52
CA ILE A 783 4.29 -26.44 -11.10
C ILE A 783 5.65 -25.78 -10.93
N ASP A 784 6.68 -26.27 -11.63
CA ASP A 784 8.02 -25.69 -11.60
C ASP A 784 8.00 -24.25 -12.12
N ALA A 785 7.33 -23.99 -13.26
CA ALA A 785 7.18 -22.64 -13.81
C ALA A 785 6.38 -21.70 -12.88
N ALA A 786 5.32 -22.20 -12.24
CA ALA A 786 4.55 -21.42 -11.26
C ALA A 786 5.35 -21.13 -9.98
N ALA A 787 6.14 -22.10 -9.49
CA ALA A 787 7.00 -21.92 -8.33
C ALA A 787 8.14 -20.95 -8.63
N GLU A 788 8.70 -21.00 -9.84
CA GLU A 788 9.69 -20.06 -10.35
C GLU A 788 9.12 -18.64 -10.45
N GLU A 789 7.89 -18.49 -10.94
CA GLU A 789 7.23 -17.19 -11.07
C GLU A 789 6.82 -16.57 -9.73
N THR A 790 6.32 -17.39 -8.81
CA THR A 790 5.84 -16.94 -7.49
C THR A 790 6.95 -16.77 -6.46
N GLY A 791 8.06 -17.52 -6.60
CA GLY A 791 9.15 -17.56 -5.64
C GLY A 791 8.80 -18.25 -4.32
N VAL A 792 7.71 -19.03 -4.28
CA VAL A 792 7.26 -19.83 -3.13
C VAL A 792 7.29 -21.32 -3.48
N SER A 793 7.37 -22.21 -2.48
CA SER A 793 7.35 -23.65 -2.72
C SER A 793 5.94 -24.09 -3.12
N ILE A 794 5.80 -24.84 -4.22
CA ILE A 794 4.53 -25.43 -4.65
C ILE A 794 4.68 -26.94 -4.66
N THR A 795 3.89 -27.64 -3.85
CA THR A 795 3.96 -29.10 -3.68
C THR A 795 2.61 -29.77 -3.93
N ILE A 796 2.62 -31.04 -4.34
CA ILE A 796 1.40 -31.85 -4.46
C ILE A 796 1.21 -32.67 -3.18
N SER A 797 0.00 -32.62 -2.62
CA SER A 797 -0.36 -33.47 -1.47
C SER A 797 -0.27 -34.95 -1.84
N PRO A 798 0.38 -35.81 -1.02
CA PRO A 798 0.57 -37.22 -1.34
C PRO A 798 -0.70 -38.07 -1.18
N HIS A 799 -1.81 -37.50 -0.71
CA HIS A 799 -3.02 -38.25 -0.37
C HIS A 799 -3.95 -38.43 -1.58
N THR A 800 -4.09 -39.67 -2.04
CA THR A 800 -5.05 -40.04 -3.10
C THR A 800 -6.49 -40.02 -2.61
N HIS A 801 -7.40 -39.45 -3.40
CA HIS A 801 -8.81 -39.36 -3.03
C HIS A 801 -9.54 -40.70 -3.22
N GLN A 802 -9.67 -41.46 -2.13
CA GLN A 802 -10.18 -42.83 -2.12
C GLN A 802 -11.61 -42.99 -2.67
N GLY A 803 -12.49 -42.00 -2.46
CA GLY A 803 -13.86 -42.04 -2.99
C GLY A 803 -13.91 -42.13 -4.52
N ILE A 804 -13.01 -41.43 -5.20
CA ILE A 804 -13.01 -41.35 -6.67
C ILE A 804 -12.33 -42.58 -7.29
N LEU A 805 -11.34 -43.19 -6.62
CA LEU A 805 -10.78 -44.49 -7.00
C LEU A 805 -11.89 -45.55 -7.16
N THR A 806 -12.84 -45.56 -6.23
CA THR A 806 -13.99 -46.47 -6.23
C THR A 806 -14.90 -46.27 -7.45
N ASP A 807 -15.14 -45.01 -7.82
CA ASP A 807 -16.01 -44.66 -8.95
C ASP A 807 -15.36 -44.95 -10.31
N VAL A 808 -14.06 -44.69 -10.44
CA VAL A 808 -13.29 -45.03 -11.66
C VAL A 808 -13.20 -46.54 -11.83
N ALA A 809 -12.95 -47.29 -10.75
CA ALA A 809 -12.92 -48.75 -10.77
C ALA A 809 -14.26 -49.34 -11.23
N ARG A 810 -15.39 -48.76 -10.80
CA ARG A 810 -16.73 -49.17 -11.22
C ARG A 810 -17.05 -48.81 -12.67
N ARG A 811 -16.57 -47.67 -13.15
CA ARG A 811 -16.79 -47.22 -14.54
C ARG A 811 -16.03 -48.06 -15.56
N LEU A 812 -14.84 -48.53 -15.19
CA LEU A 812 -13.97 -49.31 -16.06
C LEU A 812 -14.25 -50.82 -16.02
N ILE A 813 -15.31 -51.27 -15.34
CA ILE A 813 -15.69 -52.69 -15.35
C ILE A 813 -16.01 -53.11 -16.80
N PRO A 814 -15.41 -54.21 -17.31
CA PRO A 814 -15.70 -54.73 -18.63
C PRO A 814 -17.17 -55.08 -18.84
N ALA A 815 -17.67 -54.90 -20.06
CA ALA A 815 -19.00 -55.34 -20.44
C ALA A 815 -19.15 -56.86 -20.23
N GLY A 816 -20.16 -57.27 -19.46
CA GLY A 816 -20.39 -58.67 -19.05
C GLY A 816 -20.12 -58.96 -17.57
N LEU A 817 -19.46 -58.04 -16.86
CA LEU A 817 -19.25 -58.11 -15.41
C LEU A 817 -20.08 -57.06 -14.67
N THR A 818 -20.65 -57.43 -13.53
CA THR A 818 -21.40 -56.53 -12.65
C THR A 818 -20.76 -56.50 -11.28
N ALA A 819 -20.41 -55.32 -10.76
CA ALA A 819 -19.80 -55.18 -9.44
C ALA A 819 -20.78 -55.50 -8.31
N LYS A 820 -20.32 -56.30 -7.35
CA LYS A 820 -21.04 -56.62 -6.12
C LYS A 820 -20.39 -55.90 -4.95
N GLY A 821 -21.14 -54.98 -4.34
CA GLY A 821 -20.65 -54.21 -3.19
C GLY A 821 -19.69 -53.08 -3.55
N LYS A 822 -19.16 -52.39 -2.53
CA LYS A 822 -18.19 -51.30 -2.72
C LYS A 822 -16.79 -51.89 -2.93
N PRO A 823 -16.03 -51.44 -3.94
CA PRO A 823 -14.61 -51.77 -4.10
C PRO A 823 -13.83 -51.56 -2.78
N SER A 824 -12.98 -52.53 -2.45
CA SER A 824 -12.05 -52.46 -1.33
C SER A 824 -10.77 -51.77 -1.78
N ILE A 825 -10.24 -50.85 -0.98
CA ILE A 825 -9.02 -50.10 -1.31
C ILE A 825 -7.92 -50.52 -0.33
N TYR A 826 -6.81 -51.02 -0.85
CA TYR A 826 -5.61 -51.38 -0.10
C TYR A 826 -4.54 -50.33 -0.35
N VAL A 827 -4.43 -49.37 0.57
CA VAL A 827 -3.60 -48.17 0.40
C VAL A 827 -2.11 -48.50 0.29
N ASP A 828 -1.62 -49.40 1.14
CA ASP A 828 -0.21 -49.79 1.17
C ASP A 828 0.26 -50.53 -0.09
N GLN A 829 -0.67 -51.12 -0.84
CA GLN A 829 -0.40 -51.86 -2.08
C GLN A 829 -0.79 -51.08 -3.34
N GLN A 830 -1.34 -49.86 -3.17
CA GLN A 830 -1.94 -49.07 -4.24
C GLN A 830 -2.94 -49.88 -5.10
N LEU A 831 -3.71 -50.77 -4.45
CA LEU A 831 -4.58 -51.74 -5.10
C LEU A 831 -6.05 -51.47 -4.76
N VAL A 832 -6.90 -51.41 -5.78
CA VAL A 832 -8.36 -51.40 -5.63
C VAL A 832 -8.90 -52.74 -6.08
N GLN A 833 -9.60 -53.45 -5.20
CA GLN A 833 -10.17 -54.76 -5.49
C GLN A 833 -11.70 -54.69 -5.57
N ILE A 834 -12.25 -55.28 -6.62
CA ILE A 834 -13.69 -55.31 -6.86
C ILE A 834 -14.15 -56.74 -7.13
N SER A 835 -15.12 -57.21 -6.34
CA SER A 835 -15.80 -58.47 -6.60
C SER A 835 -16.87 -58.25 -7.66
N CYS A 836 -16.83 -59.05 -8.73
CA CYS A 836 -17.76 -58.98 -9.85
C CYS A 836 -18.46 -60.33 -10.08
N GLU A 837 -19.70 -60.27 -10.55
CA GLU A 837 -20.48 -61.42 -11.01
C GLU A 837 -20.70 -61.32 -12.53
N GLY A 838 -20.61 -62.44 -13.25
CA GLY A 838 -20.76 -62.53 -14.71
C GLY A 838 -19.56 -63.14 -15.43
N GLU A 839 -19.56 -63.07 -16.76
CA GLU A 839 -18.48 -63.59 -17.62
C GLU A 839 -17.95 -62.49 -18.54
N ALA A 840 -16.63 -62.31 -18.59
CA ALA A 840 -15.94 -61.44 -19.54
C ALA A 840 -14.67 -62.11 -20.05
N THR A 841 -14.22 -61.71 -21.24
CA THR A 841 -12.98 -62.23 -21.82
C THR A 841 -11.75 -61.74 -21.03
N PRO A 842 -10.69 -62.58 -20.90
CA PRO A 842 -9.46 -62.18 -20.21
C PRO A 842 -8.83 -60.89 -20.77
N GLU A 843 -8.91 -60.69 -22.09
CA GLU A 843 -8.42 -59.49 -22.77
C GLU A 843 -9.18 -58.22 -22.35
N ALA A 844 -10.50 -58.32 -22.12
CA ALA A 844 -11.31 -57.17 -21.70
C ALA A 844 -11.04 -56.80 -20.23
N ILE A 845 -10.80 -57.80 -19.37
CA ILE A 845 -10.37 -57.59 -17.98
C ILE A 845 -9.00 -56.91 -17.95
N GLN A 846 -8.05 -57.39 -18.74
CA GLN A 846 -6.71 -56.81 -18.82
C GLN A 846 -6.75 -55.33 -19.30
N GLN A 847 -7.51 -55.03 -20.35
CA GLN A 847 -7.66 -53.65 -20.83
C GLN A 847 -8.28 -52.71 -19.79
N ALA A 848 -9.22 -53.20 -18.98
CA ALA A 848 -9.80 -52.43 -17.88
C ALA A 848 -8.77 -52.14 -16.78
N GLN A 849 -7.91 -53.11 -16.46
CA GLN A 849 -6.84 -52.96 -15.46
C GLN A 849 -5.75 -51.99 -15.92
N GLU A 850 -5.34 -52.07 -17.19
CA GLU A 850 -4.37 -51.16 -17.80
C GLU A 850 -4.92 -49.72 -17.82
N ARG A 851 -6.15 -49.51 -18.28
CA ARG A 851 -6.80 -48.19 -18.28
C ARG A 851 -6.98 -47.61 -16.87
N PHE A 852 -7.27 -48.45 -15.88
CA PHE A 852 -7.38 -47.99 -14.49
C PHE A 852 -6.02 -47.53 -13.95
N THR A 853 -4.96 -48.27 -14.27
CA THR A 853 -3.60 -47.94 -13.85
C THR A 853 -3.11 -46.65 -14.53
N GLU A 854 -3.37 -46.48 -15.82
CA GLU A 854 -3.03 -45.25 -16.55
C GLU A 854 -3.76 -44.01 -16.02
N GLN A 855 -5.04 -44.15 -15.64
CA GLN A 855 -5.85 -43.02 -15.18
C GLN A 855 -5.58 -42.63 -13.73
N THR A 856 -5.21 -43.59 -12.88
CA THR A 856 -5.18 -43.38 -11.42
C THR A 856 -3.80 -43.55 -10.79
N GLY A 857 -2.88 -44.25 -11.47
CA GLY A 857 -1.61 -44.71 -10.92
C GLY A 857 -1.74 -45.89 -9.94
N TRP A 858 -2.95 -46.46 -9.79
CA TRP A 858 -3.25 -47.56 -8.87
C TRP A 858 -3.65 -48.82 -9.66
N TYR A 859 -3.44 -50.00 -9.08
CA TYR A 859 -3.80 -51.27 -9.72
C TYR A 859 -5.26 -51.65 -9.45
N LEU A 860 -5.91 -52.28 -10.44
CA LEU A 860 -7.27 -52.84 -10.29
C LEU A 860 -7.21 -54.36 -10.22
N GLY A 861 -7.72 -54.94 -9.13
CA GLY A 861 -7.95 -56.37 -8.98
C GLY A 861 -9.44 -56.70 -9.20
N ILE A 862 -9.77 -57.56 -10.15
CA ILE A 862 -11.15 -58.04 -10.35
C ILE A 862 -11.23 -59.49 -9.87
N THR A 863 -12.11 -59.77 -8.91
CA THR A 863 -12.34 -61.13 -8.39
C THR A 863 -13.72 -61.61 -8.81
N LEU A 864 -13.81 -62.79 -9.43
CA LEU A 864 -15.07 -63.39 -9.84
C LEU A 864 -15.57 -64.33 -8.73
N GLU A 865 -16.69 -63.98 -8.09
CA GLU A 865 -17.25 -64.80 -7.01
C GLU A 865 -18.27 -65.82 -7.54
N GLN A 866 -18.14 -67.07 -7.06
CA GLN A 866 -19.20 -68.07 -7.13
C GLN A 866 -20.17 -67.89 -5.95
N PRO A 867 -21.47 -68.23 -6.10
CA PRO A 867 -22.49 -67.85 -5.14
C PRO A 867 -22.44 -68.75 -3.90
N ASN A 868 -21.95 -68.25 -2.76
CA ASN A 868 -22.60 -68.46 -1.46
C ASN A 868 -21.99 -67.77 -0.22
N GLN A 869 -22.94 -67.39 0.66
CA GLN A 869 -22.93 -67.21 2.12
C GLN A 869 -22.50 -65.88 2.80
N PRO A 870 -23.32 -65.38 3.76
CA PRO A 870 -23.12 -64.12 4.48
C PRO A 870 -22.28 -64.29 5.77
N ARG A 871 -21.59 -63.22 6.20
CA ARG A 871 -21.05 -63.09 7.56
C ARG A 871 -21.51 -61.77 8.19
N GLY A 872 -22.30 -61.88 9.26
CA GLY A 872 -22.70 -60.79 10.14
C GLY A 872 -23.98 -61.13 10.91
N THR A 873 -23.89 -61.22 12.23
CA THR A 873 -24.83 -61.83 13.19
C THR A 873 -26.17 -61.11 13.32
N TYR A 874 -27.26 -61.85 13.14
CA TYR A 874 -28.65 -61.41 13.35
C TYR A 874 -29.09 -61.74 14.78
N TRP A 875 -29.73 -60.79 15.46
CA TRP A 875 -30.60 -61.05 16.60
C TRP A 875 -32.07 -60.96 16.12
N SER A 876 -32.90 -61.86 16.66
CA SER A 876 -34.10 -62.42 16.03
C SER A 876 -35.26 -61.46 15.75
N ALA A 877 -36.05 -61.82 14.73
CA ALA A 877 -37.37 -61.28 14.43
C ALA A 877 -38.45 -61.69 15.46
N GLY A 878 -39.28 -60.73 15.88
CA GLY A 878 -40.53 -60.88 16.64
C GLY A 878 -40.87 -59.54 17.32
N SER A 879 -42.10 -59.03 17.44
CA SER A 879 -43.44 -59.64 17.48
C SER A 879 -44.51 -58.56 17.17
N ALA A 880 -45.74 -58.99 16.88
CA ALA A 880 -46.87 -58.31 16.25
C ALA A 880 -47.58 -57.19 17.08
N ASN A 881 -46.88 -56.45 17.93
CA ASN A 881 -47.47 -55.31 18.65
C ASN A 881 -46.44 -54.17 18.83
N ARG A 882 -46.03 -53.58 17.71
CA ARG A 882 -44.99 -52.55 17.64
C ARG A 882 -45.54 -51.20 18.13
N LYS A 883 -44.92 -50.62 19.16
CA LYS A 883 -45.24 -49.26 19.63
C LYS A 883 -44.82 -48.20 18.61
N GLU A 884 -45.49 -47.06 18.63
CA GLU A 884 -45.17 -45.93 17.75
C GLU A 884 -43.71 -45.48 17.96
N GLN A 885 -43.04 -45.04 16.88
CA GLN A 885 -41.62 -44.72 16.86
C GLN A 885 -41.18 -43.80 18.02
N ASN A 886 -41.94 -42.74 18.28
CA ASN A 886 -41.58 -41.77 19.33
C ASN A 886 -41.75 -42.35 20.75
N GLU A 887 -42.71 -43.27 20.92
CA GLU A 887 -42.90 -43.98 22.19
C GLU A 887 -41.76 -44.98 22.44
N ALA A 888 -41.29 -45.68 21.40
CA ALA A 888 -40.15 -46.59 21.49
C ALA A 888 -38.83 -45.87 21.83
N ILE A 889 -38.58 -44.70 21.23
CA ILE A 889 -37.42 -43.86 21.54
C ILE A 889 -37.46 -43.37 23.00
N SER A 890 -38.64 -42.96 23.48
CA SER A 890 -38.83 -42.48 24.86
C SER A 890 -38.54 -43.58 25.88
N ILE A 891 -39.06 -44.79 25.65
CA ILE A 891 -38.81 -45.95 26.51
C ILE A 891 -37.32 -46.34 26.49
N ALA A 892 -36.67 -46.33 25.32
CA ALA A 892 -35.24 -46.62 25.19
C ALA A 892 -34.39 -45.58 25.92
N ARG A 893 -34.71 -44.29 25.76
CA ARG A 893 -34.00 -43.20 26.43
C ARG A 893 -34.17 -43.25 27.95
N LYS A 894 -35.35 -43.61 28.46
CA LYS A 894 -35.61 -43.75 29.90
C LYS A 894 -34.96 -45.00 30.50
N THR A 895 -34.88 -46.09 29.74
CA THR A 895 -34.27 -47.35 30.23
C THR A 895 -32.74 -47.30 30.19
N LEU A 896 -32.16 -46.52 29.28
CA LEU A 896 -30.72 -46.29 29.18
C LEU A 896 -30.26 -45.01 29.92
N ALA A 897 -31.15 -44.36 30.68
CA ALA A 897 -30.80 -43.21 31.49
C ALA A 897 -29.83 -43.65 32.61
N GLY A 898 -28.59 -43.17 32.54
CA GLY A 898 -27.49 -43.55 33.45
C GLY A 898 -26.48 -44.53 32.86
N VAL A 899 -26.62 -44.94 31.60
CA VAL A 899 -25.56 -45.68 30.89
C VAL A 899 -24.55 -44.69 30.31
N ASP A 900 -23.32 -44.74 30.81
CA ASP A 900 -22.25 -43.87 30.35
C ASP A 900 -21.92 -44.08 28.87
N GLY A 901 -21.84 -42.96 28.16
CA GLY A 901 -21.39 -42.90 26.77
C GLY A 901 -22.46 -43.06 25.70
N LEU A 902 -23.76 -43.20 26.04
CA LEU A 902 -24.84 -43.14 25.05
C LEU A 902 -25.09 -41.69 24.63
N TYR A 903 -24.82 -41.34 23.38
CA TYR A 903 -25.03 -39.97 22.90
C TYR A 903 -26.17 -39.85 21.89
N LYS A 904 -26.59 -40.93 21.23
CA LYS A 904 -27.69 -40.88 20.25
C LYS A 904 -28.46 -42.19 20.13
N ILE A 905 -29.78 -42.08 20.02
CA ILE A 905 -30.71 -43.17 19.67
C ILE A 905 -31.35 -42.82 18.33
N GLY A 906 -31.07 -43.63 17.31
CA GLY A 906 -31.69 -43.55 15.99
C GLY A 906 -32.74 -44.64 15.81
N VAL A 907 -33.54 -44.52 14.76
CA VAL A 907 -34.57 -45.51 14.42
C VAL A 907 -34.52 -45.80 12.93
N ASP A 908 -34.59 -47.07 12.58
CA ASP A 908 -34.85 -47.55 11.22
C ASP A 908 -36.30 -48.07 11.16
N GLY A 909 -37.19 -47.23 10.62
CA GLY A 909 -38.63 -47.54 10.53
C GLY A 909 -38.96 -48.67 9.55
N ALA A 910 -38.11 -48.93 8.56
CA ALA A 910 -38.35 -49.96 7.55
C ALA A 910 -38.11 -51.37 8.10
N THR A 911 -37.08 -51.54 8.93
CA THR A 911 -36.76 -52.81 9.59
C THR A 911 -37.39 -52.92 10.98
N GLY A 912 -37.74 -51.79 11.60
CA GLY A 912 -38.21 -51.75 12.98
C GLY A 912 -37.10 -51.90 14.00
N THR A 913 -35.95 -51.29 13.74
CA THR A 913 -34.76 -51.42 14.57
C THR A 913 -34.39 -50.08 15.22
N LEU A 914 -34.15 -50.06 16.52
CA LEU A 914 -33.54 -48.93 17.22
C LEU A 914 -32.01 -49.04 17.11
N LEU A 915 -31.37 -47.96 16.67
CA LEU A 915 -29.91 -47.88 16.48
C LEU A 915 -29.27 -47.01 17.57
N LEU A 916 -28.63 -47.65 18.54
CA LEU A 916 -27.96 -46.99 19.68
C LEU A 916 -26.51 -46.65 19.31
N ARG A 917 -26.09 -45.42 19.58
CA ARG A 917 -24.72 -44.95 19.34
C ARG A 917 -24.05 -44.58 20.65
N PHE A 918 -22.94 -45.27 20.94
CA PHE A 918 -22.09 -45.03 22.09
C PHE A 918 -20.77 -44.42 21.66
N TYR A 919 -20.12 -43.64 22.53
CA TYR A 919 -18.78 -43.13 22.26
C TYR A 919 -17.76 -44.28 22.13
N PHE A 920 -17.86 -45.30 22.98
CA PHE A 920 -17.04 -46.52 22.96
C PHE A 920 -17.92 -47.78 22.89
N PRO A 921 -18.46 -48.14 21.71
CA PRO A 921 -19.45 -49.21 21.57
C PRO A 921 -18.93 -50.57 22.05
N ASP A 922 -17.66 -50.90 21.79
CA ASP A 922 -17.05 -52.18 22.16
C ASP A 922 -16.92 -52.37 23.69
N ALA A 923 -16.69 -51.28 24.44
CA ALA A 923 -16.56 -51.31 25.90
C ALA A 923 -17.93 -51.39 26.62
N VAL A 924 -18.98 -50.89 25.97
CA VAL A 924 -20.33 -50.82 26.55
C VAL A 924 -21.17 -52.05 26.20
N GLN A 925 -20.93 -52.68 25.04
CA GLN A 925 -21.75 -53.79 24.53
C GLN A 925 -21.87 -54.98 25.50
N SER A 926 -20.83 -55.27 26.29
CA SER A 926 -20.84 -56.35 27.30
C SER A 926 -21.57 -55.98 28.60
N ARG A 927 -21.76 -54.69 28.89
CA ARG A 927 -22.29 -54.19 30.18
C ARG A 927 -23.80 -53.94 30.17
N ILE A 928 -24.41 -53.74 29.00
CA ILE A 928 -25.81 -53.28 28.88
C ILE A 928 -26.79 -54.29 28.28
N THR A 929 -26.34 -55.53 28.07
CA THR A 929 -27.08 -56.60 27.40
C THR A 929 -28.49 -56.84 28.00
N GLU A 930 -28.65 -56.72 29.31
CA GLU A 930 -29.93 -56.92 30.01
C GLU A 930 -30.92 -55.75 29.80
N GLN A 931 -30.41 -54.53 29.69
CA GLN A 931 -31.21 -53.33 29.41
C GLN A 931 -31.69 -53.32 27.95
N LEU A 932 -30.86 -53.79 27.00
CA LEU A 932 -31.26 -53.91 25.60
C LEU A 932 -32.43 -54.88 25.43
N LYS A 933 -32.35 -56.06 26.09
CA LYS A 933 -33.43 -57.05 26.07
C LYS A 933 -34.74 -56.50 26.64
N THR A 934 -34.65 -55.73 27.73
CA THR A 934 -35.81 -55.07 28.35
C THR A 934 -36.48 -54.05 27.41
N ILE A 935 -35.69 -53.34 26.60
CA ILE A 935 -36.21 -52.37 25.62
C ILE A 935 -36.87 -53.10 24.44
N GLU A 936 -36.27 -54.17 23.93
CA GLU A 936 -36.87 -55.01 22.88
C GLU A 936 -38.22 -55.58 23.32
N GLU A 937 -38.30 -56.13 24.55
CA GLU A 937 -39.52 -56.71 25.10
C GLU A 937 -40.63 -55.67 25.34
N LYS A 938 -40.29 -54.45 25.78
CA LYS A 938 -41.28 -53.38 26.05
C LYS A 938 -41.75 -52.63 24.80
N THR A 939 -40.94 -52.60 23.74
CA THR A 939 -41.22 -51.77 22.56
C THR A 939 -41.61 -52.59 21.33
N GLY A 940 -41.17 -53.84 21.24
CA GLY A 940 -41.31 -54.68 20.04
C GLY A 940 -40.43 -54.24 18.87
N TRP A 941 -39.46 -53.35 19.10
CA TRP A 941 -38.44 -52.93 18.12
C TRP A 941 -37.15 -53.67 18.37
N GLY A 942 -36.51 -54.22 17.33
CA GLY A 942 -35.18 -54.83 17.46
C GLY A 942 -34.12 -53.77 17.79
N ILE A 943 -32.99 -54.14 18.39
CA ILE A 943 -31.96 -53.18 18.76
C ILE A 943 -30.62 -53.49 18.12
N ARG A 944 -29.94 -52.45 17.64
CA ARG A 944 -28.59 -52.53 17.10
C ARG A 944 -27.71 -51.45 17.72
N ILE A 945 -26.49 -51.80 18.12
CA ILE A 945 -25.45 -50.82 18.48
C ILE A 945 -24.65 -50.47 17.22
N TYR A 946 -24.38 -49.19 17.02
CA TYR A 946 -23.55 -48.71 15.92
C TYR A 946 -22.07 -48.94 16.26
N PRO A 947 -21.29 -49.65 15.42
CA PRO A 947 -19.97 -50.17 15.79
C PRO A 947 -18.82 -49.16 15.69
N THR A 948 -19.10 -47.88 15.43
CA THR A 948 -18.07 -46.86 15.19
C THR A 948 -17.78 -46.08 16.48
N VAL A 949 -16.50 -46.01 16.84
CA VAL A 949 -15.96 -45.28 18.01
C VAL A 949 -15.85 -43.79 17.69
N HIS A 950 -16.12 -42.93 18.67
CA HIS A 950 -16.04 -41.48 18.51
C HIS A 950 -14.60 -40.97 18.68
N GLN A 951 -14.00 -40.49 17.59
CA GLN A 951 -12.57 -40.13 17.55
C GLN A 951 -12.21 -38.97 18.48
N GLU A 952 -13.04 -37.95 18.58
CA GLU A 952 -12.79 -36.78 19.44
C GLU A 952 -12.79 -37.18 20.93
N GLU A 953 -13.62 -38.15 21.32
CA GLU A 953 -13.71 -38.62 22.70
C GLU A 953 -12.53 -39.54 23.07
N LEU A 954 -11.95 -40.25 22.09
CA LEU A 954 -10.67 -40.98 22.28
C LEU A 954 -9.55 -39.99 22.64
N VAL A 955 -9.41 -38.91 21.89
CA VAL A 955 -8.37 -37.89 22.12
C VAL A 955 -8.59 -37.17 23.45
N ALA A 956 -9.83 -36.81 23.77
CA ALA A 956 -10.17 -36.20 25.06
C ALA A 956 -9.86 -37.13 26.24
N THR A 957 -10.06 -38.44 26.07
CA THR A 957 -9.75 -39.44 27.12
C THR A 957 -8.25 -39.63 27.30
N VAL A 958 -7.45 -39.55 26.22
CA VAL A 958 -5.99 -39.53 26.31
C VAL A 958 -5.50 -38.34 27.12
N ARG A 959 -6.00 -37.12 26.85
CA ARG A 959 -5.59 -35.90 27.55
C ARG A 959 -5.92 -35.94 29.06
N ARG A 960 -7.03 -36.58 29.44
CA ARG A 960 -7.43 -36.73 30.85
C ARG A 960 -6.61 -37.76 31.63
N LEU A 961 -6.04 -38.74 30.94
CA LEU A 961 -5.29 -39.84 31.56
C LEU A 961 -3.77 -39.69 31.44
N LEU A 962 -3.29 -38.59 30.85
CA LEU A 962 -1.86 -38.35 30.69
C LEU A 962 -1.21 -38.13 32.08
N PRO A 963 -0.07 -38.79 32.39
CA PRO A 963 0.61 -38.61 33.67
C PRO A 963 1.09 -37.16 33.89
N GLU A 964 1.08 -36.72 35.15
CA GLU A 964 1.67 -35.43 35.53
C GLU A 964 3.16 -35.39 35.14
N GLY A 965 3.57 -34.28 34.51
CA GLY A 965 4.93 -34.07 34.04
C GLY A 965 5.19 -34.44 32.57
N LEU A 966 4.21 -35.01 31.86
CA LEU A 966 4.27 -35.18 30.41
C LEU A 966 3.38 -34.16 29.69
N PHE A 967 3.85 -33.66 28.55
CA PHE A 967 3.10 -32.80 27.65
C PHE A 967 3.11 -33.39 26.26
N ILE A 968 1.94 -33.46 25.62
CA ILE A 968 1.81 -34.01 24.27
C ILE A 968 2.49 -33.05 23.29
N ASP A 969 3.47 -33.58 22.55
CA ASP A 969 4.14 -32.88 21.46
C ASP A 969 3.46 -33.27 20.14
N GLY A 970 2.71 -32.34 19.56
CA GLY A 970 1.91 -32.54 18.35
C GLY A 970 0.53 -33.15 18.56
N SER A 971 -0.08 -33.62 17.47
CA SER A 971 -1.42 -34.23 17.48
C SER A 971 -1.36 -35.76 17.67
N PRO A 972 -2.17 -36.35 18.56
CA PRO A 972 -2.21 -37.80 18.75
C PRO A 972 -2.60 -38.52 17.44
N SER A 973 -1.82 -39.52 17.06
CA SER A 973 -2.05 -40.35 15.88
C SER A 973 -2.95 -41.53 16.22
N ILE A 974 -4.07 -41.69 15.52
CA ILE A 974 -5.04 -42.77 15.77
C ILE A 974 -4.95 -43.83 14.68
N TYR A 975 -4.53 -45.04 15.06
CA TYR A 975 -4.40 -46.20 14.18
C TYR A 975 -5.61 -47.12 14.35
N HIS A 976 -6.56 -47.02 13.42
CA HIS A 976 -7.83 -47.74 13.47
C HIS A 976 -7.72 -49.25 13.23
N ASP A 977 -6.73 -49.68 12.44
CA ASP A 977 -6.42 -51.08 12.11
C ASP A 977 -5.92 -51.86 13.34
N ARG A 978 -5.13 -51.20 14.19
CA ARG A 978 -4.53 -51.79 15.40
C ARG A 978 -5.24 -51.38 16.70
N ARG A 979 -6.22 -50.47 16.61
CA ARG A 979 -6.94 -49.87 17.74
C ARG A 979 -6.00 -49.19 18.73
N THR A 980 -5.05 -48.41 18.21
CA THR A 980 -3.99 -47.77 19.01
C THR A 980 -4.03 -46.26 18.81
N VAL A 981 -3.90 -45.49 19.89
CA VAL A 981 -3.61 -44.06 19.86
C VAL A 981 -2.15 -43.88 20.26
N ALA A 982 -1.32 -43.34 19.36
CA ALA A 982 0.08 -43.07 19.63
C ALA A 982 0.32 -41.57 19.80
N LEU A 983 1.19 -41.22 20.73
CA LEU A 983 1.54 -39.84 21.02
C LEU A 983 3.01 -39.71 21.40
N THR A 984 3.62 -38.65 20.90
CA THR A 984 4.95 -38.21 21.33
C THR A 984 4.75 -37.24 22.50
N CYS A 985 5.51 -37.41 23.57
CA CYS A 985 5.48 -36.53 24.72
C CYS A 985 6.85 -35.96 25.03
N THR A 986 6.85 -34.73 25.52
CA THR A 986 8.01 -34.06 26.11
C THR A 986 7.81 -33.94 27.63
N GLY A 987 8.91 -33.93 28.38
CA GLY A 987 8.90 -33.88 29.84
C GLY A 987 9.44 -35.15 30.50
N THR A 988 9.40 -35.19 31.84
CA THR A 988 9.95 -36.29 32.65
C THR A 988 8.88 -36.81 33.61
N THR A 989 8.60 -38.11 33.53
CA THR A 989 7.71 -38.80 34.48
C THR A 989 8.23 -40.22 34.73
N SER A 990 7.69 -40.90 35.74
CA SER A 990 8.10 -42.27 36.05
C SER A 990 7.49 -43.26 35.05
N ARG A 991 8.24 -44.33 34.74
CA ARG A 991 7.79 -45.39 33.83
C ARG A 991 6.51 -46.08 34.32
N GLU A 992 6.35 -46.20 35.64
CA GLU A 992 5.16 -46.78 36.28
C GLU A 992 3.89 -45.94 36.05
N ALA A 993 4.02 -44.60 36.00
CA ALA A 993 2.88 -43.72 35.75
C ALA A 993 2.41 -43.79 34.29
N ILE A 994 3.33 -43.95 33.33
CA ILE A 994 3.01 -44.17 31.91
C ILE A 994 2.26 -45.49 31.74
N GLU A 995 2.73 -46.56 32.38
CA GLU A 995 2.09 -47.88 32.28
C GLU A 995 0.69 -47.90 32.93
N GLU A 996 0.46 -47.14 34.00
CA GLU A 996 -0.88 -46.97 34.60
C GLU A 996 -1.85 -46.22 33.68
N ALA A 997 -1.41 -45.12 33.07
CA ALA A 997 -2.21 -44.35 32.12
C ALA A 997 -2.62 -45.20 30.90
N GLN A 998 -1.71 -46.01 30.37
CA GLN A 998 -1.98 -46.91 29.25
C GLN A 998 -3.02 -47.98 29.61
N ARG A 999 -2.94 -48.52 30.83
CA ARG A 999 -3.92 -49.49 31.36
C ARG A 999 -5.31 -48.88 31.52
N GLN A 1000 -5.41 -47.72 32.19
CA GLN A 1000 -6.71 -47.05 32.41
C GLN A 1000 -7.37 -46.63 31.08
N PHE A 1001 -6.57 -46.20 30.10
CA PHE A 1001 -7.08 -45.85 28.77
C PHE A 1001 -7.67 -47.07 28.06
N ASN A 1002 -6.99 -48.22 28.14
CA ASN A 1002 -7.47 -49.47 27.56
C ASN A 1002 -8.78 -49.95 28.22
N GLU A 1003 -8.85 -49.95 29.55
CA GLU A 1003 -10.06 -50.39 30.27
C GLU A 1003 -11.29 -49.52 29.98
N LYS A 1004 -11.09 -48.22 29.76
CA LYS A 1004 -12.17 -47.25 29.55
C LYS A 1004 -12.66 -47.19 28.11
N THR A 1005 -11.77 -47.38 27.14
CA THR A 1005 -12.06 -47.16 25.71
C THR A 1005 -12.05 -48.43 24.88
N GLY A 1006 -11.36 -49.48 25.33
CA GLY A 1006 -11.04 -50.69 24.56
C GLY A 1006 -9.91 -50.51 23.53
N TRP A 1007 -9.19 -49.38 23.57
CA TRP A 1007 -8.10 -49.01 22.66
C TRP A 1007 -6.76 -48.96 23.39
N GLN A 1008 -5.66 -49.26 22.71
CA GLN A 1008 -4.32 -49.17 23.27
C GLN A 1008 -3.77 -47.74 23.17
N LEU A 1009 -2.96 -47.33 24.16
CA LEU A 1009 -2.27 -46.05 24.19
C LEU A 1009 -0.76 -46.28 24.10
N ASP A 1010 -0.08 -45.62 23.18
CA ASP A 1010 1.38 -45.69 23.01
C ASP A 1010 2.00 -44.31 23.23
N ILE A 1011 2.94 -44.20 24.17
CA ILE A 1011 3.55 -42.94 24.60
C ILE A 1011 5.06 -43.02 24.39
N SER A 1012 5.59 -42.18 23.50
CA SER A 1012 7.04 -42.11 23.20
C SER A 1012 7.66 -40.82 23.73
N VAL A 1013 8.77 -40.91 24.49
CA VAL A 1013 9.52 -39.77 25.04
C VAL A 1013 10.98 -39.81 24.55
N PRO A 1014 11.50 -38.77 23.85
CA PRO A 1014 12.88 -38.72 23.36
C PRO A 1014 13.93 -38.53 24.48
N PRO A 1015 15.15 -39.11 24.40
CA PRO A 1015 16.16 -39.00 25.45
C PRO A 1015 17.16 -37.81 25.30
N GLY A 1016 17.29 -36.99 26.36
CA GLY A 1016 18.41 -36.04 26.66
C GLY A 1016 18.07 -34.57 26.38
N GLU A 1017 18.16 -33.57 27.28
CA GLU A 1017 19.22 -33.15 28.21
C GLU A 1017 18.64 -32.29 29.36
N THR A 1018 19.15 -32.49 30.58
CA THR A 1018 18.76 -31.81 31.83
C THR A 1018 19.53 -30.51 32.07
N MET A 1019 18.84 -29.39 32.32
CA MET A 1019 19.30 -28.27 33.18
C MET A 1019 18.12 -27.53 33.83
N SER A 1020 18.39 -26.88 34.97
CA SER A 1020 17.49 -26.55 36.09
C SER A 1020 16.97 -25.09 36.19
N ALA A 1021 15.67 -24.95 36.54
CA ALA A 1021 14.97 -23.88 37.30
C ALA A 1021 14.92 -22.42 36.75
N PRO A 1022 13.93 -21.54 37.12
CA PRO A 1022 12.77 -21.69 38.01
C PRO A 1022 11.40 -21.47 37.31
N ALA A 1023 10.30 -21.66 38.05
CA ALA A 1023 8.92 -21.52 37.57
C ALA A 1023 8.62 -20.11 37.03
N SER A 1024 8.23 -20.01 35.75
CA SER A 1024 7.49 -18.86 35.22
C SER A 1024 6.03 -19.28 35.04
N GLU A 1025 5.11 -18.39 35.44
CA GLU A 1025 3.68 -18.53 35.17
C GLU A 1025 3.46 -18.83 33.68
N ARG A 1026 2.71 -19.88 33.41
CA ARG A 1026 2.44 -20.34 32.05
C ARG A 1026 1.44 -19.39 31.40
N ALA A 1027 1.76 -18.88 30.21
CA ALA A 1027 0.84 -18.09 29.41
C ALA A 1027 -0.45 -18.89 29.12
N LEU A 1028 -1.61 -18.26 29.32
CA LEU A 1028 -2.93 -18.84 29.08
C LEU A 1028 -3.09 -19.18 27.58
N SER A 1029 -3.61 -20.37 27.27
CA SER A 1029 -3.92 -20.72 25.88
C SER A 1029 -5.29 -20.14 25.47
N GLN A 1030 -5.54 -20.06 24.15
CA GLN A 1030 -6.83 -19.60 23.63
C GLN A 1030 -8.02 -20.40 24.20
N ASP A 1031 -7.86 -21.70 24.40
CA ASP A 1031 -8.91 -22.58 24.92
C ASP A 1031 -9.16 -22.34 26.43
N ASP A 1032 -8.11 -21.99 27.19
CA ASP A 1032 -8.24 -21.62 28.60
C ASP A 1032 -9.03 -20.31 28.73
N VAL A 1033 -8.71 -19.33 27.89
CA VAL A 1033 -9.42 -18.04 27.84
C VAL A 1033 -10.87 -18.22 27.39
N LEU A 1034 -11.16 -19.03 26.37
CA LEU A 1034 -12.55 -19.33 25.97
C LEU A 1034 -13.35 -19.99 27.09
N THR A 1035 -12.72 -20.86 27.87
CA THR A 1035 -13.37 -21.52 29.00
C THR A 1035 -13.70 -20.51 30.11
N ILE A 1036 -12.77 -19.58 30.40
CA ILE A 1036 -13.00 -18.51 31.38
C ILE A 1036 -14.08 -17.55 30.88
N VAL A 1037 -14.09 -17.19 29.59
CA VAL A 1037 -15.15 -16.35 29.00
C VAL A 1037 -16.52 -17.01 29.12
N HIS A 1038 -16.61 -18.31 28.84
CA HIS A 1038 -17.86 -19.07 29.00
C HIS A 1038 -18.30 -19.16 30.46
N ASP A 1039 -17.36 -19.26 31.42
CA ASP A 1039 -17.68 -19.29 32.85
C ASP A 1039 -18.16 -17.93 33.37
N VAL A 1040 -17.59 -16.83 32.88
CA VAL A 1040 -17.96 -15.46 33.28
C VAL A 1040 -19.28 -15.00 32.66
N PHE A 1041 -19.48 -15.24 31.35
CA PHE A 1041 -20.68 -14.78 30.65
C PHE A 1041 -21.82 -15.81 30.63
N GLY A 1042 -21.55 -17.09 30.84
CA GLY A 1042 -22.56 -18.16 30.79
C GLY A 1042 -23.29 -18.23 29.44
N ASP A 1043 -24.55 -18.67 29.45
CA ASP A 1043 -25.45 -18.71 28.28
C ASP A 1043 -26.10 -17.33 28.01
N THR A 1044 -25.36 -16.21 28.07
CA THR A 1044 -25.95 -14.91 27.73
C THR A 1044 -26.24 -14.81 26.23
N ASP A 1045 -27.52 -14.70 25.87
CA ASP A 1045 -27.99 -14.55 24.48
C ASP A 1045 -27.50 -13.23 23.82
N ASP A 1046 -26.98 -12.27 24.60
CA ASP A 1046 -26.52 -10.97 24.11
C ASP A 1046 -25.09 -11.01 23.52
N LEU A 1047 -24.26 -11.97 23.93
CA LEU A 1047 -22.88 -12.12 23.46
C LEU A 1047 -22.86 -12.95 22.16
N ASN A 1048 -22.60 -12.27 21.05
CA ASN A 1048 -22.63 -12.87 19.73
C ASN A 1048 -21.36 -13.67 19.43
N ARG A 1049 -20.18 -13.08 19.70
CA ARG A 1049 -18.90 -13.69 19.34
C ARG A 1049 -17.77 -13.19 20.21
N VAL A 1050 -16.82 -14.10 20.49
CA VAL A 1050 -15.57 -13.80 21.19
C VAL A 1050 -14.42 -13.91 20.19
N GLY A 1051 -13.58 -12.88 20.12
CA GLY A 1051 -12.28 -12.91 19.43
C GLY A 1051 -11.18 -12.97 20.47
N ILE A 1052 -10.14 -13.76 20.22
CA ILE A 1052 -9.00 -13.89 21.12
C ILE A 1052 -7.72 -13.73 20.31
N ASP A 1053 -6.84 -12.86 20.76
CA ASP A 1053 -5.49 -12.69 20.24
C ASP A 1053 -4.49 -13.04 21.35
N VAL A 1054 -4.02 -14.29 21.31
CA VAL A 1054 -3.10 -14.85 22.31
C VAL A 1054 -1.76 -14.11 22.34
N ALA A 1055 -1.31 -13.57 21.20
CA ALA A 1055 -0.03 -12.88 21.11
C ALA A 1055 -0.06 -11.48 21.73
N LYS A 1056 -1.26 -10.87 21.81
CA LYS A 1056 -1.48 -9.55 22.40
C LYS A 1056 -2.14 -9.59 23.78
N GLU A 1057 -2.42 -10.79 24.29
CA GLU A 1057 -3.20 -10.97 25.52
C GLU A 1057 -4.50 -10.15 25.48
N LEU A 1058 -5.22 -10.20 24.35
CA LEU A 1058 -6.40 -9.39 24.07
C LEU A 1058 -7.64 -10.25 23.80
N ILE A 1059 -8.74 -9.94 24.48
CA ILE A 1059 -10.05 -10.56 24.30
C ILE A 1059 -11.01 -9.52 23.73
N VAL A 1060 -11.60 -9.78 22.57
CA VAL A 1060 -12.56 -8.89 21.92
C VAL A 1060 -13.96 -9.48 21.99
N LEU A 1061 -14.84 -8.89 22.80
CA LEU A 1061 -16.23 -9.28 22.95
C LEU A 1061 -17.12 -8.54 21.94
N ARG A 1062 -17.93 -9.29 21.19
CA ARG A 1062 -18.93 -8.73 20.26
C ARG A 1062 -20.33 -9.01 20.79
N PHE A 1063 -21.01 -7.98 21.24
CA PHE A 1063 -22.43 -8.03 21.61
C PHE A 1063 -23.33 -7.65 20.44
N TYR A 1064 -24.59 -8.08 20.46
CA TYR A 1064 -25.57 -7.62 19.47
C TYR A 1064 -25.80 -6.10 19.57
N PHE A 1065 -25.83 -5.55 20.79
CA PHE A 1065 -26.00 -4.12 21.09
C PHE A 1065 -24.87 -3.62 22.03
N PRO A 1066 -23.69 -3.27 21.49
CA PRO A 1066 -22.49 -3.00 22.30
C PRO A 1066 -22.62 -1.79 23.22
N ASP A 1067 -23.39 -0.77 22.83
CA ASP A 1067 -23.56 0.46 23.60
C ASP A 1067 -24.30 0.25 24.93
N VAL A 1068 -25.22 -0.71 24.97
CA VAL A 1068 -25.94 -1.10 26.17
C VAL A 1068 -25.14 -2.16 26.92
N ALA A 1069 -24.60 -3.15 26.21
CA ALA A 1069 -23.83 -4.25 26.78
C ALA A 1069 -22.57 -3.78 27.53
N GLN A 1070 -21.88 -2.74 27.06
CA GLN A 1070 -20.70 -2.20 27.73
C GLN A 1070 -21.01 -1.59 29.10
N VAL A 1071 -22.24 -1.13 29.32
CA VAL A 1071 -22.70 -0.61 30.61
C VAL A 1071 -23.31 -1.73 31.45
N GLN A 1072 -24.08 -2.62 30.83
CA GLN A 1072 -24.78 -3.71 31.50
C GLN A 1072 -23.85 -4.80 32.03
N TYR A 1073 -22.79 -5.15 31.28
CA TYR A 1073 -21.88 -6.26 31.60
C TYR A 1073 -20.49 -5.78 32.06
N ILE A 1074 -20.40 -4.57 32.61
CA ILE A 1074 -19.12 -3.97 33.00
C ILE A 1074 -18.43 -4.76 34.12
N GLU A 1075 -19.20 -5.36 35.04
CA GLU A 1075 -18.64 -6.15 36.15
C GLU A 1075 -18.05 -7.46 35.64
N GLU A 1076 -18.73 -8.13 34.71
CA GLU A 1076 -18.29 -9.36 34.05
C GLU A 1076 -17.06 -9.12 33.15
N ILE A 1077 -17.00 -7.98 32.45
CA ILE A 1077 -15.83 -7.58 31.68
C ILE A 1077 -14.61 -7.40 32.59
N LEU A 1078 -14.78 -6.70 33.72
CA LEU A 1078 -13.70 -6.49 34.70
C LEU A 1078 -13.30 -7.79 35.41
N GLU A 1079 -14.24 -8.69 35.67
CA GLU A 1079 -13.96 -10.03 36.20
C GLU A 1079 -13.15 -10.86 35.20
N LEU A 1080 -13.49 -10.78 33.90
CA LEU A 1080 -12.76 -11.48 32.85
C LEU A 1080 -11.32 -10.98 32.73
N GLU A 1081 -11.09 -9.66 32.76
CA GLU A 1081 -9.75 -9.06 32.79
C GLU A 1081 -8.98 -9.53 34.04
N ALA A 1082 -9.62 -9.56 35.21
CA ALA A 1082 -8.98 -9.96 36.46
C ALA A 1082 -8.61 -11.46 36.50
N ARG A 1083 -9.44 -12.33 35.90
CA ARG A 1083 -9.23 -13.79 35.88
C ARG A 1083 -8.22 -14.24 34.82
N THR A 1084 -8.12 -13.50 33.73
CA THR A 1084 -7.23 -13.83 32.62
C THR A 1084 -5.92 -13.03 32.66
N GLY A 1085 -5.91 -11.85 33.29
CA GLY A 1085 -4.81 -10.90 33.18
C GLY A 1085 -4.71 -10.24 31.80
N TRP A 1086 -5.66 -10.52 30.90
CA TRP A 1086 -5.66 -10.09 29.50
C TRP A 1086 -6.58 -8.88 29.35
N GLN A 1087 -6.24 -7.97 28.43
CA GLN A 1087 -7.07 -6.80 28.13
C GLN A 1087 -8.38 -7.25 27.46
N VAL A 1088 -9.52 -6.70 27.87
CA VAL A 1088 -10.82 -7.02 27.27
C VAL A 1088 -11.40 -5.78 26.58
N GLU A 1089 -11.70 -5.89 25.28
CA GLU A 1089 -12.31 -4.83 24.49
C GLU A 1089 -13.70 -5.23 23.98
N VAL A 1090 -14.65 -4.29 24.01
CA VAL A 1090 -15.97 -4.47 23.38
C VAL A 1090 -15.95 -3.86 21.99
N HIS A 1091 -16.28 -4.66 20.97
CA HIS A 1091 -16.32 -4.20 19.59
C HIS A 1091 -17.50 -3.21 19.38
N PRO A 1092 -17.27 -2.03 18.79
CA PRO A 1092 -18.26 -0.95 18.74
C PRO A 1092 -19.39 -1.17 17.70
N GLY A 1093 -19.23 -2.12 16.78
CA GLY A 1093 -20.21 -2.38 15.72
C GLY A 1093 -21.43 -3.17 16.22
N ALA A 1094 -22.60 -2.52 16.24
CA ALA A 1094 -23.89 -3.18 16.51
C ALA A 1094 -24.30 -4.12 15.36
N ASN A 1095 -24.98 -5.22 15.70
CA ASN A 1095 -25.44 -6.19 14.72
C ASN A 1095 -26.67 -5.64 13.95
N GLN A 1096 -26.53 -5.48 12.63
CA GLN A 1096 -27.57 -4.89 11.78
C GLN A 1096 -28.85 -5.73 11.73
N ASP A 1097 -28.73 -7.06 11.67
CA ASP A 1097 -29.89 -7.95 11.60
C ASP A 1097 -30.68 -7.94 12.92
N ALA A 1098 -29.98 -7.85 14.05
CA ALA A 1098 -30.59 -7.71 15.37
C ALA A 1098 -31.34 -6.37 15.52
N LEU A 1099 -30.73 -5.26 15.08
CA LEU A 1099 -31.40 -3.94 15.05
C LEU A 1099 -32.67 -3.98 14.20
N GLN A 1100 -32.62 -4.59 13.01
CA GLN A 1100 -33.78 -4.70 12.14
C GLN A 1100 -34.87 -5.63 12.70
N SER A 1101 -34.48 -6.73 13.34
CA SER A 1101 -35.41 -7.65 14.01
C SER A 1101 -36.15 -6.95 15.15
N GLU A 1102 -35.44 -6.13 15.94
CA GLU A 1102 -36.04 -5.39 17.05
C GLU A 1102 -36.98 -4.27 16.56
N VAL A 1103 -36.67 -3.61 15.43
CA VAL A 1103 -37.66 -2.69 14.83
C VAL A 1103 -38.92 -3.44 14.43
N ARG A 1104 -38.81 -4.64 13.85
CA ARG A 1104 -39.97 -5.44 13.42
C ARG A 1104 -40.80 -5.98 14.59
N SER A 1105 -40.17 -6.33 15.72
CA SER A 1105 -40.88 -6.83 16.91
C SER A 1105 -41.75 -5.77 17.58
N LEU A 1106 -41.39 -4.49 17.42
CA LEU A 1106 -42.09 -3.34 17.99
C LEU A 1106 -43.25 -2.82 17.13
N VAL A 1107 -43.45 -3.36 15.92
CA VAL A 1107 -44.55 -2.97 15.02
C VAL A 1107 -45.86 -3.67 15.44
N PRO A 1108 -46.92 -2.93 15.79
CA PRO A 1108 -48.21 -3.52 16.15
C PRO A 1108 -48.89 -4.23 14.97
N ALA A 1109 -49.70 -5.24 15.29
CA ALA A 1109 -50.54 -5.91 14.30
C ALA A 1109 -51.47 -4.92 13.58
N GLY A 1110 -51.37 -4.85 12.25
CA GLY A 1110 -52.14 -3.92 11.40
C GLY A 1110 -51.36 -2.72 10.86
N ILE A 1111 -50.09 -2.56 11.24
CA ILE A 1111 -49.15 -1.61 10.64
C ILE A 1111 -48.12 -2.38 9.81
N GLU A 1112 -47.85 -1.89 8.59
CA GLU A 1112 -46.88 -2.51 7.68
C GLU A 1112 -45.67 -1.58 7.49
N LEU A 1113 -44.45 -2.12 7.58
CA LEU A 1113 -43.24 -1.36 7.26
C LEU A 1113 -43.05 -1.32 5.74
N VAL A 1114 -42.85 -0.12 5.19
CA VAL A 1114 -42.72 0.12 3.75
C VAL A 1114 -41.29 0.49 3.40
N GLY A 1115 -40.68 -0.28 2.49
CA GLY A 1115 -39.30 -0.07 2.05
C GLY A 1115 -38.24 -0.67 2.99
N ALA A 1116 -36.97 -0.49 2.64
CA ALA A 1116 -35.85 -0.96 3.45
C ALA A 1116 -35.61 -0.03 4.65
N LEU A 1117 -35.30 -0.62 5.81
CA LEU A 1117 -34.87 0.13 7.00
C LEU A 1117 -33.54 0.84 6.69
N SER A 1118 -33.50 2.15 6.92
CA SER A 1118 -32.30 2.95 6.65
C SER A 1118 -31.49 3.12 7.93
N LEU A 1119 -30.26 2.58 7.97
CA LEU A 1119 -29.36 2.66 9.13
C LEU A 1119 -28.34 3.79 8.94
N TYR A 1120 -28.25 4.68 9.92
CA TYR A 1120 -27.31 5.80 9.98
C TYR A 1120 -26.31 5.54 11.11
N HIS A 1121 -25.21 4.87 10.77
CA HIS A 1121 -24.22 4.40 11.75
C HIS A 1121 -23.54 5.50 12.56
N GLN A 1122 -23.22 6.64 11.93
CA GLN A 1122 -22.58 7.77 12.63
C GLN A 1122 -23.51 8.47 13.62
N GLU A 1123 -24.82 8.39 13.39
CA GLU A 1123 -25.84 9.03 14.22
C GLU A 1123 -26.51 8.05 15.19
N ARG A 1124 -26.09 6.77 15.18
CA ARG A 1124 -26.73 5.66 15.92
C ARG A 1124 -28.25 5.67 15.75
N ARG A 1125 -28.70 5.84 14.50
CA ARG A 1125 -30.12 6.05 14.18
C ARG A 1125 -30.59 5.05 13.13
N ILE A 1126 -31.81 4.52 13.30
CA ILE A 1126 -32.50 3.71 12.31
C ILE A 1126 -33.82 4.38 11.94
N VAL A 1127 -34.09 4.48 10.64
CA VAL A 1127 -35.32 5.09 10.11
C VAL A 1127 -36.17 3.99 9.47
N ALA A 1128 -37.41 3.88 9.93
CA ALA A 1128 -38.41 2.97 9.40
C ALA A 1128 -39.61 3.74 8.87
N THR A 1129 -39.98 3.49 7.62
CA THR A 1129 -41.21 4.04 7.04
C THR A 1129 -42.32 3.02 7.23
N TYR A 1130 -43.52 3.47 7.61
CA TYR A 1130 -44.66 2.59 7.85
C TYR A 1130 -45.95 3.11 7.21
N GLN A 1131 -46.89 2.20 6.96
CA GLN A 1131 -48.20 2.46 6.40
C GLN A 1131 -49.29 1.91 7.35
N GLY A 1132 -50.31 2.73 7.61
CA GLY A 1132 -51.42 2.43 8.53
C GLY A 1132 -51.56 3.43 9.69
N LEU A 1133 -52.69 3.34 10.42
CA LEU A 1133 -53.01 4.22 11.56
C LEU A 1133 -52.25 3.81 12.83
N TRP A 1134 -51.03 4.34 13.00
CA TRP A 1134 -50.23 4.12 14.22
C TRP A 1134 -50.36 5.31 15.18
N ASP A 1135 -51.01 5.07 16.32
CA ASP A 1135 -51.19 6.06 17.38
C ASP A 1135 -49.86 6.72 17.82
N GLU A 1136 -49.85 8.04 18.00
CA GLU A 1136 -48.64 8.80 18.32
C GLU A 1136 -48.03 8.43 19.68
N ARG A 1137 -48.87 8.10 20.67
CA ARG A 1137 -48.39 7.69 21.99
C ARG A 1137 -47.76 6.29 21.91
N ALA A 1138 -48.37 5.38 21.16
CA ALA A 1138 -47.81 4.05 20.91
C ALA A 1138 -46.47 4.12 20.14
N ARG A 1139 -46.32 5.04 19.18
CA ARG A 1139 -45.05 5.26 18.45
C ARG A 1139 -43.93 5.72 19.37
N LYS A 1140 -44.19 6.71 20.23
CA LYS A 1140 -43.17 7.20 21.18
C LYS A 1140 -42.75 6.10 22.16
N VAL A 1141 -43.68 5.26 22.61
CA VAL A 1141 -43.37 4.11 23.47
C VAL A 1141 -42.48 3.10 22.73
N ALA A 1142 -42.77 2.78 21.47
CA ALA A 1142 -41.93 1.89 20.66
C ALA A 1142 -40.52 2.48 20.42
N GLN A 1143 -40.41 3.78 20.13
CA GLN A 1143 -39.12 4.45 19.95
C GLN A 1143 -38.28 4.46 21.22
N MET A 1144 -38.90 4.69 22.39
CA MET A 1144 -38.22 4.63 23.69
C MET A 1144 -37.77 3.21 24.03
N ALA A 1145 -38.65 2.21 23.86
CA ALA A 1145 -38.31 0.80 24.12
C ALA A 1145 -37.17 0.31 23.22
N PHE A 1146 -37.15 0.73 21.95
CA PHE A 1146 -36.06 0.44 21.04
C PHE A 1146 -34.74 1.08 21.51
N GLN A 1147 -34.78 2.35 21.90
CA GLN A 1147 -33.60 3.08 22.34
C GLN A 1147 -33.03 2.51 23.66
N GLU A 1148 -33.89 2.13 24.59
CA GLU A 1148 -33.49 1.54 25.87
C GLU A 1148 -32.82 0.17 25.67
N LYS A 1149 -33.32 -0.65 24.75
CA LYS A 1149 -32.79 -2.00 24.51
C LYS A 1149 -31.54 -2.02 23.63
N THR A 1150 -31.44 -1.10 22.67
CA THR A 1150 -30.39 -1.16 21.63
C THR A 1150 -29.35 -0.05 21.74
N GLY A 1151 -29.65 1.04 22.46
CA GLY A 1151 -28.84 2.26 22.48
C GLY A 1151 -29.00 3.14 21.24
N TRP A 1152 -29.82 2.73 20.26
CA TRP A 1152 -30.01 3.41 18.97
C TRP A 1152 -31.35 4.18 18.92
N ALA A 1153 -31.36 5.32 18.25
CA ALA A 1153 -32.59 6.08 18.03
C ALA A 1153 -33.42 5.46 16.89
N LEU A 1154 -34.69 5.15 17.15
CA LEU A 1154 -35.66 4.73 16.12
C LEU A 1154 -36.49 5.94 15.65
N GLU A 1155 -36.50 6.19 14.35
CA GLU A 1155 -37.36 7.21 13.71
C GLU A 1155 -38.43 6.54 12.85
N LEU A 1156 -39.70 6.74 13.20
CA LEU A 1156 -40.84 6.18 12.49
C LEU A 1156 -41.48 7.24 11.58
N LYS A 1157 -41.37 7.07 10.26
CA LYS A 1157 -41.98 7.95 9.25
C LYS A 1157 -43.29 7.36 8.74
N GLY A 1158 -44.41 8.00 9.05
CA GLY A 1158 -45.71 7.59 8.51
C GLY A 1158 -45.85 8.03 7.07
N ASN A 1159 -46.25 7.10 6.20
CA ASN A 1159 -46.71 7.43 4.86
C ASN A 1159 -48.24 7.63 4.93
N THR A 1160 -48.71 8.85 4.65
CA THR A 1160 -50.15 9.19 4.63
C THR A 1160 -50.87 8.53 3.48
#